data_AF-A0AAA9Z5K1-F1
#
_entry.id   AF-A0AAA9Z5K1-F1
#
_cell.length_a   1.000
_cell.length_b   1.000
_cell.length_c   1.000
_cell.angle_alpha   90.00
_cell.angle_beta   90.00
_cell.angle_gamma   90.00
#
_symmetry.space_group_name_H-M   'P 1'
#
loop_
_entity.id
_entity.type
_entity.pdbx_description
1 polymer ?
#
loop_
_entity_poly.entity_id
_entity_poly.type
_entity_poly.pdbx_seq_one_letter_code
_entity_poly.pdbx_strand_id
1 'polypeptide(L)'
;MIMDNQKTTNKTTLLKLMLLRAWKERWTDCQWGINVKTVLTRGVSGDVYSLADCILQQAVVGSGANTLFLSYLKHSLCAHLISHAAVLKRIAKYDHFEMHHCLIALLDFLESIIAGVTCRGKQEEGLLTKAMLSLVYWLMQIYKHAIETFGENRSLSADQQEVVEKTANVLEKIVQSQFLLGVVYVGKLADPELFGLVAKKCLDIENLTAKTGFVPPVVSQKNVTVNDYIRKVATIETGTLEMKDFDGKGVEPITFCMQPLIAIDILLNPNCDTQMYVLEFLSIRSLKNYPLSRLYCEIIRGCLTCLNNVSGTSRESFICAFTFIKVPQIIRQIHRQSRVLNASDFEDAKPDYSPEVVEAFELLLQDSAILDFMDAKCACNTVEYLLNEMLKHHLINEKQSKMIAAKRDVITSGLQKLDLNTNQHSIVKFVLRAEPPLVGILKTLSSDYNKVQEALLGMLCQVLSGNSFELILSVATVEGKLKTFVAGLIKCNENSKQVPGEMGKPAMTRAALFDVSFLMLVFIVQNYGSEVVPTEGTDSFFEKWVRECMVEKHKSKSPMNMVKLCDQSKVDELIVSLNSPDGLKATSLKWQEICANIPGLLYQEMNKTMDIVFAIMHLDIERCTTALLSQLIPMMLLNKLQ
;
A
#
# COMPACT_ATOMS: atom_id res chain seq x y z
N MET A 1 -16.94 39.83 24.45
CA MET A 1 -17.55 38.88 23.51
C MET A 1 -17.21 37.48 24.01
N ILE A 2 -18.10 36.92 24.82
CA ILE A 2 -17.95 35.65 25.54
C ILE A 2 -18.97 34.70 24.93
N MET A 3 -18.56 33.80 24.04
CA MET A 3 -19.36 32.65 23.59
C MET A 3 -18.45 31.75 22.75
N ASP A 4 -17.78 30.80 23.40
CA ASP A 4 -17.25 29.56 22.78
C ASP A 4 -16.78 28.48 23.78
N ASN A 5 -16.65 28.80 25.08
CA ASN A 5 -16.12 27.85 26.09
C ASN A 5 -17.11 26.85 26.70
N GLN A 6 -18.38 26.78 26.27
CA GLN A 6 -19.38 25.90 26.92
C GLN A 6 -19.48 24.47 26.35
N LYS A 7 -18.99 24.19 25.12
CA LYS A 7 -19.07 22.83 24.54
C LYS A 7 -17.90 21.92 24.91
N THR A 8 -16.73 22.48 25.23
CA THR A 8 -15.49 21.73 25.56
C THR A 8 -15.52 21.09 26.96
N THR A 9 -16.25 21.68 27.91
CA THR A 9 -16.35 21.21 29.30
C THR A 9 -17.14 19.90 29.45
N ASN A 10 -18.17 19.66 28.63
CA ASN A 10 -19.01 18.46 28.74
C ASN A 10 -18.24 17.18 28.33
N LYS A 11 -17.52 17.21 27.21
CA LYS A 11 -16.78 16.04 26.71
C LYS A 11 -15.57 15.66 27.58
N THR A 12 -14.85 16.65 28.10
CA THR A 12 -13.73 16.40 29.02
C THR A 12 -14.22 15.72 30.30
N THR A 13 -15.40 16.13 30.80
CA THR A 13 -16.06 15.48 31.94
C THR A 13 -16.46 14.04 31.60
N LEU A 14 -17.01 13.81 30.40
CA LEU A 14 -17.35 12.47 29.92
C LEU A 14 -16.12 11.56 29.83
N LEU A 15 -14.98 12.06 29.34
CA LEU A 15 -13.72 11.32 29.30
C LEU A 15 -13.23 10.94 30.70
N LYS A 16 -13.34 11.84 31.69
CA LYS A 16 -12.99 11.55 33.08
C LYS A 16 -13.90 10.47 33.68
N LEU A 17 -15.21 10.54 33.45
CA LEU A 17 -16.17 9.51 33.88
C LEU A 17 -15.89 8.16 33.22
N MET A 18 -15.58 8.17 31.92
CA MET A 18 -15.22 6.97 31.17
C MET A 18 -13.91 6.35 31.67
N LEU A 19 -12.90 7.16 32.01
CA LEU A 19 -11.67 6.69 32.63
C LEU A 19 -11.93 5.97 33.96
N LEU A 20 -12.76 6.56 34.82
CA LEU A 20 -13.14 5.93 36.08
C LEU A 20 -13.93 4.63 35.88
N ARG A 21 -14.81 4.59 34.88
CA ARG A 21 -15.54 3.38 34.49
C ARG A 21 -14.60 2.30 33.98
N ALA A 22 -13.72 2.62 33.03
CA ALA A 22 -12.74 1.71 32.45
C ALA A 22 -11.80 1.14 33.52
N TRP A 23 -11.45 1.94 34.53
CA TRP A 23 -10.67 1.49 35.66
C TRP A 23 -11.44 0.55 36.59
N LYS A 24 -12.68 0.91 36.97
CA LYS A 24 -13.55 0.05 37.80
C LYS A 24 -13.85 -1.29 37.15
N GLU A 25 -14.11 -1.28 35.84
CA GLU A 25 -14.44 -2.48 35.05
C GLU A 25 -13.20 -3.21 34.51
N ARG A 26 -11.97 -2.72 34.81
CA ARG A 26 -10.69 -3.32 34.36
C ARG A 26 -10.65 -3.60 32.85
N TRP A 27 -11.02 -2.60 32.05
CA TRP A 27 -11.03 -2.73 30.59
C TRP A 27 -9.65 -3.11 30.03
N THR A 28 -9.64 -3.87 28.94
CA THR A 28 -8.43 -4.10 28.15
C THR A 28 -8.09 -2.86 27.32
N ASP A 29 -6.85 -2.78 26.85
CA ASP A 29 -6.38 -1.69 25.98
C ASP A 29 -7.27 -1.55 24.72
N CYS A 30 -7.70 -2.66 24.13
CA CYS A 30 -8.63 -2.66 22.99
C CYS A 30 -10.01 -2.13 23.36
N GLN A 31 -10.56 -2.53 24.52
CA GLN A 31 -11.85 -2.03 25.00
C GLN A 31 -11.78 -0.52 25.27
N TRP A 32 -10.67 -0.04 25.86
CA TRP A 32 -10.40 1.38 26.00
C TRP A 32 -10.39 2.08 24.63
N GLY A 33 -9.63 1.57 23.66
CA GLY A 33 -9.50 2.13 22.31
C GLY A 33 -10.81 2.22 21.53
N ILE A 34 -11.72 1.25 21.70
CA ILE A 34 -13.05 1.27 21.06
C ILE A 34 -13.93 2.34 21.72
N ASN A 35 -14.01 2.34 23.05
CA ASN A 35 -14.91 3.22 23.78
C ASN A 35 -14.47 4.69 23.73
N VAL A 36 -13.17 4.98 23.82
CA VAL A 36 -12.67 6.37 23.73
C VAL A 36 -13.00 7.04 22.40
N LYS A 37 -13.01 6.27 21.31
CA LYS A 37 -13.40 6.74 19.97
C LYS A 37 -14.88 7.08 19.84
N THR A 38 -15.73 6.60 20.75
CA THR A 38 -17.16 6.99 20.77
C THR A 38 -17.36 8.39 21.34
N VAL A 39 -16.46 8.84 22.21
CA VAL A 39 -16.49 10.16 22.85
C VAL A 39 -15.76 11.21 22.01
N LEU A 40 -14.66 10.81 21.36
CA LEU A 40 -13.91 11.65 20.44
C LEU A 40 -14.68 11.82 19.12
N THR A 41 -14.84 13.06 18.65
CA THR A 41 -15.42 13.33 17.33
C THR A 41 -14.49 12.83 16.23
N ARG A 42 -15.05 12.26 15.15
CA ARG A 42 -14.27 11.80 13.99
C ARG A 42 -13.36 12.92 13.49
N GLY A 43 -12.08 12.63 13.35
CA GLY A 43 -11.06 13.56 12.86
C GLY A 43 -10.50 14.55 13.90
N VAL A 44 -10.92 14.49 15.17
CA VAL A 44 -10.40 15.37 16.23
C VAL A 44 -9.47 14.59 17.16
N SER A 45 -8.24 15.09 17.35
CA SER A 45 -7.28 14.53 18.30
C SER A 45 -7.80 14.63 19.74
N GLY A 46 -7.49 13.63 20.57
CA GLY A 46 -7.72 13.65 22.01
C GLY A 46 -6.94 14.75 22.74
N ASP A 47 -5.93 15.34 22.10
CA ASP A 47 -5.19 16.49 22.63
C ASP A 47 -6.08 17.72 22.85
N VAL A 48 -7.09 17.92 22.00
CA VAL A 48 -8.06 19.02 22.11
C VAL A 48 -8.83 18.95 23.44
N TYR A 49 -8.96 17.75 24.00
CA TYR A 49 -9.67 17.49 25.25
C TYR A 49 -8.73 17.19 26.42
N SER A 50 -7.43 17.49 26.28
CA SER A 50 -6.42 17.21 27.31
C SER A 50 -6.47 15.75 27.79
N LEU A 51 -6.68 14.80 26.87
CA LEU A 51 -6.83 13.39 27.22
C LEU A 51 -5.58 12.83 27.92
N ALA A 52 -4.38 13.18 27.43
CA ALA A 52 -3.12 12.83 28.09
C ALA A 52 -3.07 13.33 29.54
N ASP A 53 -3.51 14.57 29.78
CA ASP A 53 -3.57 15.16 31.12
C ASP A 53 -4.54 14.39 32.02
N CYS A 54 -5.73 14.05 31.51
CA CYS A 54 -6.75 13.33 32.25
C CYS A 54 -6.28 11.92 32.66
N ILE A 55 -5.62 11.20 31.76
CA ILE A 55 -5.10 9.86 32.04
C ILE A 55 -3.95 9.94 33.05
N LEU A 56 -2.94 10.79 32.79
CA LEU A 56 -1.77 10.90 33.66
C LEU A 56 -2.13 11.40 35.06
N GLN A 57 -3.09 12.33 35.18
CA GLN A 57 -3.56 12.79 36.47
C GLN A 57 -4.14 11.65 37.30
N GLN A 58 -4.87 10.69 36.70
CA GLN A 58 -5.38 9.53 37.43
C GLN A 58 -4.31 8.46 37.66
N ALA A 59 -3.30 8.39 36.80
CA ALA A 59 -2.20 7.45 36.94
C ALA A 59 -1.37 7.71 38.20
N VAL A 60 -1.19 8.96 38.64
CA VAL A 60 -0.23 9.33 39.70
C VAL A 60 -0.86 9.68 41.07
N VAL A 61 -2.14 9.36 41.31
CA VAL A 61 -2.88 9.76 42.54
C VAL A 61 -2.58 8.87 43.77
N GLY A 62 -1.72 7.85 43.67
CA GLY A 62 -1.42 6.90 44.75
C GLY A 62 0.04 6.85 45.20
N SER A 63 0.36 5.92 46.09
CA SER A 63 1.74 5.61 46.54
C SER A 63 2.63 5.04 45.43
N GLY A 64 2.03 4.61 44.33
CA GLY A 64 2.71 4.23 43.08
C GLY A 64 1.81 4.52 41.89
N ALA A 65 2.39 4.57 40.69
CA ALA A 65 1.63 4.86 39.49
C ALA A 65 0.72 3.68 39.09
N ASN A 66 -0.50 3.99 38.67
CA ASN A 66 -1.44 2.99 38.20
C ASN A 66 -1.07 2.52 36.80
N THR A 67 -0.56 1.29 36.70
CA THR A 67 -0.10 0.68 35.46
C THR A 67 -1.19 0.52 34.40
N LEU A 68 -2.46 0.40 34.79
CA LEU A 68 -3.60 0.30 33.86
C LEU A 68 -3.85 1.63 33.15
N PHE A 69 -3.77 2.76 33.87
CA PHE A 69 -3.88 4.07 33.22
C PHE A 69 -2.68 4.34 32.29
N LEU A 70 -1.48 3.89 32.67
CA LEU A 70 -0.31 3.96 31.79
C LEU A 70 -0.46 3.08 30.54
N SER A 71 -1.09 1.91 30.64
CA SER A 71 -1.38 1.07 29.46
C SER A 71 -2.37 1.74 28.51
N TYR A 72 -3.44 2.37 29.04
CA TYR A 72 -4.37 3.16 28.23
C TYR A 72 -3.68 4.33 27.54
N LEU A 73 -2.77 5.01 28.22
CA LEU A 73 -1.98 6.10 27.65
C LEU A 73 -1.10 5.60 26.50
N LYS A 74 -0.40 4.47 26.71
CA LYS A 74 0.44 3.83 25.69
C LYS A 74 -0.39 3.42 24.47
N HIS A 75 -1.51 2.75 24.69
CA HIS A 75 -2.42 2.35 23.62
C HIS A 75 -2.95 3.57 22.86
N SER A 76 -3.24 4.67 23.56
CA SER A 76 -3.74 5.90 22.94
C SER A 76 -2.69 6.60 22.08
N LEU A 77 -1.41 6.53 22.45
CA LEU A 77 -0.29 6.97 21.60
C LEU A 77 -0.16 6.07 20.36
N CYS A 78 -0.13 4.75 20.55
CA CYS A 78 0.00 3.78 19.45
C CYS A 78 -1.19 3.85 18.46
N ALA A 79 -2.40 4.13 18.95
CA ALA A 79 -3.60 4.31 18.14
C ALA A 79 -3.78 5.74 17.59
N HIS A 80 -2.80 6.62 17.80
CA HIS A 80 -2.78 8.01 17.33
C HIS A 80 -3.98 8.85 17.80
N LEU A 81 -4.45 8.57 19.01
CA LEU A 81 -5.51 9.34 19.66
C LEU A 81 -4.97 10.57 20.39
N ILE A 82 -3.70 10.57 20.77
CA ILE A 82 -2.99 11.67 21.44
C ILE A 82 -1.59 11.82 20.85
N SER A 83 -1.03 13.02 20.91
CA SER A 83 0.33 13.31 20.43
C SER A 83 1.41 12.95 21.46
N HIS A 84 2.63 12.71 20.98
CA HIS A 84 3.79 12.59 21.85
C HIS A 84 4.04 13.90 22.59
N ALA A 85 3.88 15.05 21.92
CA ALA A 85 4.06 16.36 22.52
C ALA A 85 3.19 16.57 23.77
N ALA A 86 1.89 16.21 23.72
CA ALA A 86 0.99 16.34 24.86
C ALA A 86 1.42 15.49 26.06
N VAL A 87 1.83 14.24 25.79
CA VAL A 87 2.28 13.30 26.84
C VAL A 87 3.59 13.76 27.48
N LEU A 88 4.61 14.09 26.68
CA LEU A 88 5.90 14.56 27.20
C LEU A 88 5.75 15.83 28.04
N LYS A 89 4.96 16.79 27.54
CA LYS A 89 4.66 18.04 28.26
C LYS A 89 3.97 17.78 29.60
N ARG A 90 3.07 16.80 29.67
CA ARG A 90 2.35 16.50 30.91
C ARG A 90 3.24 15.79 31.93
N ILE A 91 4.09 14.85 31.49
CA ILE A 91 5.05 14.16 32.35
C ILE A 91 6.05 15.18 32.94
N ALA A 92 6.55 16.10 32.11
CA ALA A 92 7.47 17.15 32.54
C ALA A 92 6.92 18.12 33.61
N LYS A 93 5.60 18.09 33.88
CA LYS A 93 4.94 18.89 34.92
C LYS A 93 4.85 18.17 36.28
N TYR A 94 5.35 16.94 36.40
CA TYR A 94 5.32 16.19 37.66
C TYR A 94 6.45 16.67 38.58
N ASP A 95 6.14 17.14 39.79
CA ASP A 95 7.09 17.80 40.69
C ASP A 95 7.29 17.07 42.04
N HIS A 96 6.56 15.96 42.27
CA HIS A 96 6.68 15.16 43.49
C HIS A 96 7.86 14.17 43.42
N PHE A 97 9.09 14.70 43.47
CA PHE A 97 10.32 13.89 43.33
C PHE A 97 10.55 12.88 44.47
N GLU A 98 9.89 13.07 45.60
CA GLU A 98 9.93 12.16 46.76
C GLU A 98 9.16 10.85 46.53
N MET A 99 8.30 10.78 45.51
CA MET A 99 7.47 9.62 45.22
C MET A 99 8.20 8.68 44.24
N HIS A 100 9.23 7.96 44.72
CA HIS A 100 10.14 7.18 43.87
C HIS A 100 9.42 6.17 42.97
N HIS A 101 8.42 5.44 43.46
CA HIS A 101 7.65 4.48 42.64
C HIS A 101 6.87 5.13 41.49
N CYS A 102 6.39 6.36 41.67
CA CYS A 102 5.75 7.10 40.59
C CYS A 102 6.77 7.57 39.55
N LEU A 103 7.94 8.04 39.99
CA LEU A 103 9.03 8.41 39.09
C LEU A 103 9.51 7.21 38.26
N ILE A 104 9.77 6.07 38.89
CA ILE A 104 10.20 4.83 38.21
C ILE A 104 9.20 4.46 37.10
N ALA A 105 7.91 4.41 37.43
CA ALA A 105 6.89 4.05 36.44
C ALA A 105 6.75 5.06 35.29
N LEU A 106 6.92 6.37 35.56
CA LEU A 106 6.93 7.39 34.52
C LEU A 106 8.17 7.30 33.63
N LEU A 107 9.33 7.04 34.21
CA LEU A 107 10.59 6.86 33.48
C LEU A 107 10.57 5.58 32.64
N ASP A 108 10.04 4.47 33.16
CA ASP A 108 9.81 3.22 32.40
C ASP A 108 8.86 3.46 31.22
N PHE A 109 7.78 4.20 31.47
CA PHE A 109 6.84 4.57 30.43
C PHE A 109 7.53 5.38 29.32
N LEU A 110 8.28 6.43 29.70
CA LEU A 110 9.08 7.25 28.78
C LEU A 110 10.09 6.41 28.00
N GLU A 111 10.82 5.54 28.69
CA GLU A 111 11.81 4.65 28.10
C GLU A 111 11.19 3.78 26.99
N SER A 112 9.91 3.39 27.15
CA SER A 112 9.17 2.58 26.18
C SER A 112 8.62 3.34 24.98
N ILE A 113 8.52 4.67 25.04
CA ILE A 113 7.94 5.50 23.97
C ILE A 113 8.94 6.45 23.29
N ILE A 114 10.06 6.79 23.95
CA ILE A 114 10.95 7.87 23.51
C ILE A 114 11.57 7.61 22.13
N ALA A 115 11.88 6.35 21.82
CA ALA A 115 12.42 5.94 20.51
C ALA A 115 11.40 6.06 19.37
N GLY A 116 10.09 6.06 19.68
CA GLY A 116 9.00 6.19 18.70
C GLY A 116 8.48 7.61 18.53
N VAL A 117 9.05 8.60 19.21
CA VAL A 117 8.64 10.01 19.10
C VAL A 117 8.88 10.49 17.67
N THR A 118 7.81 10.91 17.02
CA THR A 118 7.81 11.42 15.65
C THR A 118 7.03 12.74 15.62
N CYS A 119 7.26 13.57 14.60
CA CYS A 119 6.48 14.79 14.38
C CYS A 119 5.56 14.60 13.17
N ARG A 120 4.24 14.67 13.38
CA ARG A 120 3.25 14.20 12.39
C ARG A 120 2.43 15.33 11.75
N GLY A 121 2.71 16.59 12.08
CA GLY A 121 2.08 17.73 11.41
C GLY A 121 2.54 19.08 11.93
N LYS A 122 2.26 20.13 11.14
CA LYS A 122 2.70 21.51 11.40
C LYS A 122 2.32 22.07 12.78
N GLN A 123 1.15 21.69 13.31
CA GLN A 123 0.71 22.14 14.64
C GLN A 123 1.48 21.44 15.77
N GLU A 124 1.96 20.21 15.54
CA GLU A 124 2.71 19.44 16.52
C GLU A 124 4.18 19.88 16.59
N GLU A 125 4.78 20.35 15.49
CA GLU A 125 6.18 20.80 15.39
C GLU A 125 6.57 21.78 16.53
N GLY A 126 5.79 22.85 16.70
CA GLY A 126 6.04 23.84 17.75
C GLY A 126 5.73 23.35 19.16
N LEU A 127 4.82 22.38 19.31
CA LEU A 127 4.45 21.82 20.62
C LEU A 127 5.48 20.79 21.09
N LEU A 128 5.97 19.95 20.17
CA LEU A 128 6.92 18.89 20.44
C LEU A 128 8.27 19.45 20.89
N THR A 129 8.76 20.49 20.22
CA THR A 129 10.04 21.15 20.58
C THR A 129 10.03 21.69 22.01
N LYS A 130 8.96 22.40 22.40
CA LYS A 130 8.76 22.89 23.78
C LYS A 130 8.56 21.76 24.78
N ALA A 131 7.79 20.73 24.42
CA ALA A 131 7.56 19.56 25.28
C ALA A 131 8.85 18.78 25.53
N MET A 132 9.68 18.59 24.50
CA MET A 132 10.96 17.91 24.58
C MET A 132 11.95 18.68 25.44
N LEU A 133 12.03 20.01 25.28
CA LEU A 133 12.88 20.85 26.13
C LEU A 133 12.42 20.83 27.60
N SER A 134 11.12 20.85 27.84
CA SER A 134 10.54 20.71 29.18
C SER A 134 10.86 19.35 29.80
N LEU A 135 10.83 18.27 29.00
CA LEU A 135 11.18 16.93 29.45
C LEU A 135 12.66 16.82 29.82
N VAL A 136 13.57 17.38 29.01
CA VAL A 136 15.01 17.42 29.33
C VAL A 136 15.22 18.15 30.66
N TYR A 137 14.61 19.32 30.81
CA TYR A 137 14.70 20.08 32.06
C TYR A 137 14.20 19.26 33.27
N TRP A 138 13.07 18.56 33.11
CA TRP A 138 12.52 17.69 34.15
C TRP A 138 13.44 16.52 34.52
N LEU A 139 14.04 15.83 33.54
CA LEU A 139 15.03 14.77 33.79
C LEU A 139 16.24 15.31 34.57
N MET A 140 16.70 16.52 34.26
CA MET A 140 17.78 17.18 35.00
C MET A 140 17.38 17.54 36.43
N GLN A 141 16.10 17.88 36.69
CA GLN A 141 15.61 18.12 38.05
C GLN A 141 15.63 16.84 38.90
N ILE A 142 15.17 15.72 38.34
CA ILE A 142 15.23 14.41 39.00
C ILE A 142 16.68 14.07 39.38
N TYR A 143 17.59 14.21 38.41
CA TYR A 143 19.00 13.90 38.61
C TYR A 143 19.66 14.82 39.65
N LYS A 144 19.39 16.13 39.60
CA LYS A 144 19.87 17.09 40.60
C LYS A 144 19.40 16.73 42.00
N HIS A 145 18.11 16.41 42.16
CA HIS A 145 17.54 16.03 43.44
C HIS A 145 18.23 14.80 44.02
N ALA A 146 18.48 13.78 43.20
CA ALA A 146 19.23 12.60 43.63
C ALA A 146 20.67 12.93 44.10
N ILE A 147 21.37 13.85 43.43
CA ILE A 147 22.71 14.30 43.87
C ILE A 147 22.64 15.05 45.20
N GLU A 148 21.63 15.91 45.39
CA GLU A 148 21.44 16.65 46.64
C GLU A 148 21.20 15.68 47.81
N THR A 149 20.31 14.70 47.64
CA THR A 149 20.06 13.66 48.64
C THR A 149 21.30 12.84 48.96
N PHE A 150 22.10 12.48 47.94
CA PHE A 150 23.38 11.79 48.16
C PHE A 150 24.39 12.69 48.89
N GLY A 151 24.42 13.99 48.59
CA GLY A 151 25.28 14.95 49.27
C GLY A 151 25.00 15.05 50.76
N GLU A 152 23.72 14.99 51.15
CA GLU A 152 23.25 15.03 52.54
C GLU A 152 23.48 13.70 53.27
N ASN A 153 23.11 12.58 52.66
CA ASN A 153 23.07 11.28 53.33
C ASN A 153 24.27 10.36 53.04
N ARG A 154 25.15 10.75 52.11
CA ARG A 154 26.28 9.95 51.58
C ARG A 154 25.90 8.57 51.05
N SER A 155 24.62 8.31 50.84
CA SER A 155 24.05 7.06 50.36
C SER A 155 22.67 7.32 49.73
N LEU A 156 22.27 6.45 48.81
CA LEU A 156 20.94 6.45 48.18
C LEU A 156 20.24 5.13 48.51
N SER A 157 18.92 5.17 48.74
CA SER A 157 18.09 3.97 48.85
C SER A 157 18.03 3.20 47.52
N ALA A 158 17.57 1.95 47.54
CA ALA A 158 17.41 1.14 46.33
C ALA A 158 16.51 1.82 45.28
N ASP A 159 15.36 2.36 45.72
CA ASP A 159 14.43 3.06 44.82
C ASP A 159 15.06 4.34 44.23
N GLN A 160 15.87 5.06 45.01
CA GLN A 160 16.57 6.26 44.53
C GLN A 160 17.66 5.91 43.50
N GLN A 161 18.37 4.80 43.68
CA GLN A 161 19.34 4.31 42.69
C GLN A 161 18.64 3.93 41.38
N GLU A 162 17.49 3.26 41.46
CA GLU A 162 16.70 2.89 40.29
C GLU A 162 16.19 4.12 39.52
N VAL A 163 15.72 5.16 40.23
CA VAL A 163 15.33 6.44 39.61
C VAL A 163 16.49 7.06 38.82
N VAL A 164 17.70 7.04 39.38
CA VAL A 164 18.91 7.58 38.71
C VAL A 164 19.25 6.77 37.46
N GLU A 165 19.23 5.44 37.56
CA GLU A 165 19.48 4.54 36.42
C GLU A 165 18.48 4.75 35.28
N LYS A 166 17.18 4.80 35.61
CA LYS A 166 16.12 5.02 34.62
C LYS A 166 16.20 6.41 33.99
N THR A 167 16.55 7.43 34.76
CA THR A 167 16.79 8.78 34.24
C THR A 167 17.95 8.79 33.25
N ALA A 168 19.05 8.08 33.56
CA ALA A 168 20.20 7.92 32.68
C ALA A 168 19.81 7.24 31.36
N ASN A 169 19.04 6.15 31.41
CA ASN A 169 18.60 5.41 30.23
C ASN A 169 17.73 6.27 29.29
N VAL A 170 16.84 7.10 29.84
CA VAL A 170 16.02 8.01 29.02
C VAL A 170 16.88 9.10 28.38
N LEU A 171 17.80 9.72 29.14
CA LEU A 171 18.73 10.72 28.60
C LEU A 171 19.64 10.15 27.51
N GLU A 172 20.13 8.93 27.70
CA GLU A 172 20.91 8.21 26.70
C GLU A 172 20.14 8.05 25.39
N LYS A 173 18.89 7.56 25.45
CA LYS A 173 18.05 7.38 24.25
C LYS A 173 17.78 8.71 23.53
N ILE A 174 17.64 9.82 24.27
CA ILE A 174 17.51 11.15 23.68
C ILE A 174 18.80 11.53 22.94
N VAL A 175 19.95 11.34 23.57
CA VAL A 175 21.27 11.70 23.03
C VAL A 175 21.70 10.83 21.84
N GLN A 176 21.29 9.57 21.81
CA GLN A 176 21.60 8.66 20.70
C GLN A 176 20.76 8.94 19.45
N SER A 177 19.63 9.64 19.59
CA SER A 177 18.74 9.98 18.49
C SER A 177 19.06 11.35 17.91
N GLN A 178 19.61 11.39 16.69
CA GLN A 178 19.85 12.64 15.97
C GLN A 178 18.57 13.45 15.77
N PHE A 179 17.43 12.77 15.55
CA PHE A 179 16.13 13.43 15.44
C PHE A 179 15.76 14.15 16.74
N LEU A 180 15.85 13.48 17.90
CA LEU A 180 15.50 14.09 19.19
C LEU A 180 16.46 15.21 19.57
N LEU A 181 17.76 15.05 19.31
CA LEU A 181 18.73 16.13 19.45
C LEU A 181 18.37 17.33 18.55
N GLY A 182 17.99 17.09 17.30
CA GLY A 182 17.48 18.14 16.41
C GLY A 182 16.25 18.85 16.97
N VAL A 183 15.29 18.11 17.53
CA VAL A 183 14.10 18.67 18.19
C VAL A 183 14.48 19.53 19.41
N VAL A 184 15.45 19.11 20.22
CA VAL A 184 15.96 19.93 21.34
C VAL A 184 16.67 21.18 20.83
N TYR A 185 17.46 21.09 19.76
CA TYR A 185 18.11 22.24 19.15
C TYR A 185 17.09 23.26 18.61
N VAL A 186 16.02 22.81 17.95
CA VAL A 186 14.93 23.71 17.55
C VAL A 186 14.20 24.26 18.78
N GLY A 187 14.02 23.47 19.84
CA GLY A 187 13.48 23.91 21.13
C GLY A 187 14.30 25.03 21.77
N LYS A 188 15.64 24.94 21.72
CA LYS A 188 16.56 26.01 22.15
C LYS A 188 16.28 27.34 21.46
N LEU A 189 16.00 27.31 20.16
CA LEU A 189 15.68 28.51 19.38
C LEU A 189 14.25 29.00 19.63
N ALA A 190 13.31 28.08 19.86
CA ALA A 190 11.89 28.39 20.04
C ALA A 190 11.54 28.89 21.46
N ASP A 191 12.31 28.51 22.48
CA ASP A 191 12.13 28.91 23.87
C ASP A 191 13.50 29.16 24.57
N PRO A 192 14.13 30.32 24.30
CA PRO A 192 15.45 30.65 24.86
C PRO A 192 15.45 30.76 26.39
N GLU A 193 14.31 31.13 26.99
CA GLU A 193 14.18 31.26 28.45
C GLU A 193 14.27 29.89 29.12
N LEU A 194 13.48 28.92 28.66
CA LEU A 194 13.52 27.56 29.19
C LEU A 194 14.88 26.90 28.93
N PHE A 195 15.50 27.16 27.77
CA PHE A 195 16.84 26.66 27.49
C PHE A 195 17.90 27.29 28.42
N GLY A 196 17.76 28.58 28.76
CA GLY A 196 18.59 29.23 29.76
C GLY A 196 18.53 28.54 31.13
N LEU A 197 17.35 28.04 31.52
CA LEU A 197 17.18 27.24 32.74
C LEU A 197 17.88 25.87 32.64
N VAL A 198 17.81 25.21 31.47
CA VAL A 198 18.54 23.96 31.20
C VAL A 198 20.05 24.17 31.32
N ALA A 199 20.60 25.21 30.68
CA ALA A 199 22.02 25.53 30.75
C ALA A 199 22.47 25.83 32.19
N LYS A 200 21.69 26.64 32.92
CA LYS A 200 21.96 26.94 34.34
C LYS A 200 21.92 25.67 35.19
N LYS A 201 20.95 24.77 34.95
CA LYS A 201 20.86 23.51 35.69
C LYS A 201 22.01 22.56 35.39
N CYS A 202 22.55 22.57 34.18
CA CYS A 202 23.76 21.81 33.85
C CYS A 202 24.93 22.24 34.75
N LEU A 203 25.15 23.55 34.88
CA LEU A 203 26.20 24.10 35.76
C LEU A 203 25.94 23.77 37.24
N ASP A 204 24.70 23.85 37.71
CA ASP A 204 24.34 23.47 39.08
C ASP A 204 24.69 22.00 39.35
N ILE A 205 24.36 21.09 38.42
CA ILE A 205 24.64 19.66 38.51
C ILE A 205 26.15 19.40 38.51
N GLU A 206 26.91 20.03 37.61
CA GLU A 206 28.37 19.89 37.57
C GLU A 206 29.04 20.35 38.87
N ASN A 207 28.59 21.48 39.43
CA ASN A 207 29.09 21.98 40.71
C ASN A 207 28.74 21.06 41.88
N LEU A 208 27.54 20.47 41.88
CA LEU A 208 27.12 19.51 42.91
C LEU A 208 27.88 18.19 42.78
N THR A 209 28.06 17.66 41.58
CA THR A 209 28.89 16.46 41.34
C THR A 209 30.33 16.69 41.79
N ALA A 210 30.93 17.84 41.49
CA ALA A 210 32.28 18.16 41.93
C ALA A 210 32.42 18.20 43.47
N LYS A 211 31.38 18.66 44.18
CA LYS A 211 31.34 18.72 45.65
C LYS A 211 31.07 17.36 46.29
N THR A 212 30.17 16.56 45.73
CA THR A 212 29.72 15.29 46.33
C THR A 212 30.59 14.11 45.94
N GLY A 213 31.28 14.18 44.78
CA GLY A 213 31.99 13.06 44.17
C GLY A 213 31.05 12.01 43.55
N PHE A 214 29.75 12.29 43.46
CA PHE A 214 28.77 11.36 42.95
C PHE A 214 28.81 11.28 41.42
N VAL A 215 29.29 10.15 40.89
CA VAL A 215 29.23 9.82 39.47
C VAL A 215 28.58 8.45 39.32
N PRO A 216 27.29 8.39 38.96
CA PRO A 216 26.63 7.11 38.69
C PRO A 216 27.20 6.54 37.38
N PRO A 217 27.61 5.26 37.35
CA PRO A 217 28.07 4.61 36.14
C PRO A 217 26.89 4.44 35.16
N VAL A 218 27.15 4.66 33.87
CA VAL A 218 26.18 4.38 32.79
C VAL A 218 26.29 2.91 32.39
N VAL A 219 25.14 2.29 32.10
CA VAL A 219 25.00 0.84 31.81
C VAL A 219 25.58 0.45 30.44
N SER A 220 25.66 1.39 29.50
CA SER A 220 25.70 1.07 28.06
C SER A 220 27.06 1.30 27.37
N GLN A 221 27.90 2.23 27.85
CA GLN A 221 29.19 2.56 27.22
C GLN A 221 30.29 2.76 28.27
N LYS A 222 31.42 2.05 28.11
CA LYS A 222 32.61 2.25 28.94
C LYS A 222 33.09 3.71 28.76
N ASN A 223 33.18 4.46 29.86
CA ASN A 223 33.71 5.83 29.96
C ASN A 223 32.76 7.00 29.64
N VAL A 224 31.45 6.78 29.51
CA VAL A 224 30.47 7.89 29.39
C VAL A 224 29.65 7.98 30.68
N THR A 225 29.46 9.20 31.19
CA THR A 225 28.68 9.46 32.42
C THR A 225 27.35 10.13 32.08
N VAL A 226 26.39 10.08 33.03
CA VAL A 226 25.11 10.83 32.88
C VAL A 226 25.36 12.32 32.68
N ASN A 227 26.40 12.87 33.32
CA ASN A 227 26.81 14.25 33.17
C ASN A 227 27.25 14.58 31.74
N ASP A 228 27.83 13.64 31.01
CA ASP A 228 28.22 13.85 29.61
C ASP A 228 26.99 13.94 28.70
N TYR A 229 25.95 13.13 28.97
CA TYR A 229 24.66 13.25 28.28
C TYR A 229 23.99 14.60 28.57
N ILE A 230 23.93 15.00 29.84
CA ILE A 230 23.37 16.29 30.25
C ILE A 230 24.12 17.45 29.58
N ARG A 231 25.46 17.41 29.59
CA ARG A 231 26.29 18.42 28.94
C ARG A 231 25.99 18.51 27.45
N LYS A 232 25.95 17.38 26.75
CA LYS A 232 25.67 17.34 25.30
C LYS A 232 24.33 17.99 24.94
N VAL A 233 23.29 17.76 25.74
CA VAL A 233 21.97 18.36 25.50
C VAL A 233 21.95 19.85 25.87
N ALA A 234 22.66 20.26 26.93
CA ALA A 234 22.74 21.65 27.38
C ALA A 234 23.66 22.54 26.51
N THR A 235 24.63 21.97 25.81
CA THR A 235 25.56 22.69 24.91
C THR A 235 25.31 22.39 23.44
N ILE A 236 24.07 22.02 23.09
CA ILE A 236 23.73 21.60 21.72
C ILE A 236 23.91 22.73 20.71
N GLU A 237 24.65 22.44 19.65
CA GLU A 237 24.92 23.32 18.50
C GLU A 237 24.72 22.57 17.18
N THR A 238 24.55 23.30 16.08
CA THR A 238 24.40 22.69 14.75
C THR A 238 25.56 21.77 14.40
N GLY A 239 26.80 22.16 14.71
CA GLY A 239 27.99 21.33 14.48
C GLY A 239 28.08 20.07 15.34
N THR A 240 27.31 19.99 16.44
CA THR A 240 27.25 18.79 17.30
C THR A 240 26.22 17.76 16.84
N LEU A 241 25.37 18.14 15.89
CA LEU A 241 24.41 17.24 15.27
C LEU A 241 25.09 16.55 14.08
N GLU A 242 25.10 15.23 14.08
CA GLU A 242 25.56 14.43 12.93
C GLU A 242 24.40 14.30 11.93
N MET A 243 23.80 15.42 11.53
CA MET A 243 22.82 15.44 10.46
C MET A 243 23.57 15.48 9.13
N LYS A 244 23.11 14.68 8.16
CA LYS A 244 23.54 14.89 6.77
C LYS A 244 23.15 16.32 6.40
N ASP A 245 24.14 17.13 6.03
CA ASP A 245 23.87 18.44 5.44
C ASP A 245 22.87 18.27 4.30
N PHE A 246 21.81 19.07 4.34
CA PHE A 246 20.93 19.19 3.19
C PHE A 246 21.77 19.85 2.10
N ASP A 247 22.34 19.03 1.22
CA ASP A 247 23.33 19.44 0.23
C ASP A 247 22.78 20.41 -0.82
N GLY A 248 21.47 20.71 -0.78
CA GLY A 248 20.79 21.60 -1.68
C GLY A 248 20.94 21.18 -3.15
N LYS A 249 21.49 19.98 -3.43
CA LYS A 249 21.42 19.36 -4.74
C LYS A 249 19.97 18.98 -4.88
N GLY A 250 19.25 19.92 -5.49
CA GLY A 250 17.82 20.13 -5.26
C GLY A 250 17.02 18.85 -5.27
N VAL A 251 15.95 18.84 -4.47
CA VAL A 251 14.79 18.00 -4.74
C VAL A 251 14.59 18.02 -6.25
N GLU A 252 14.86 16.89 -6.88
CA GLU A 252 15.18 16.85 -8.30
C GLU A 252 13.98 17.42 -9.08
N PRO A 253 14.09 18.52 -9.85
CA PRO A 253 12.93 19.34 -10.28
C PRO A 253 11.85 18.61 -11.07
N ILE A 254 12.19 17.46 -11.68
CA ILE A 254 11.24 16.56 -12.34
C ILE A 254 11.04 15.31 -11.45
N THR A 255 10.75 15.54 -10.17
CA THR A 255 10.51 14.46 -9.21
C THR A 255 9.26 13.74 -9.69
N PHE A 256 9.34 12.41 -9.83
CA PHE A 256 8.22 11.57 -10.24
C PHE A 256 7.75 11.76 -11.69
N CYS A 257 8.62 11.73 -12.71
CA CYS A 257 8.14 11.44 -14.08
C CYS A 257 7.90 9.94 -14.28
N MET A 258 8.73 9.10 -13.64
CA MET A 258 8.63 7.63 -13.73
C MET A 258 7.28 7.11 -13.24
N GLN A 259 6.80 7.58 -12.09
CA GLN A 259 5.56 7.06 -11.51
C GLN A 259 4.30 7.43 -12.32
N PRO A 260 4.07 8.69 -12.73
CA PRO A 260 2.98 9.05 -13.64
C PRO A 260 3.12 8.41 -15.02
N LEU A 261 4.35 8.25 -15.55
CA LEU A 261 4.56 7.52 -16.80
C LEU A 261 4.09 6.06 -16.65
N ILE A 262 4.59 5.36 -15.63
CA ILE A 262 4.15 3.99 -15.30
C ILE A 262 2.64 3.95 -15.07
N ALA A 263 2.08 4.88 -14.30
CA ALA A 263 0.64 4.90 -14.00
C ALA A 263 -0.23 5.13 -15.23
N ILE A 264 0.15 6.04 -16.13
CA ILE A 264 -0.65 6.41 -17.31
C ILE A 264 -0.39 5.44 -18.44
N ASP A 265 0.86 5.24 -18.82
CA ASP A 265 1.22 4.49 -20.02
C ASP A 265 0.88 3.01 -19.90
N ILE A 266 1.15 2.39 -18.74
CA ILE A 266 0.81 0.97 -18.54
C ILE A 266 -0.71 0.75 -18.53
N LEU A 267 -1.47 1.70 -17.98
CA LEU A 267 -2.94 1.59 -17.94
C LEU A 267 -3.60 1.86 -19.29
N LEU A 268 -3.04 2.77 -20.10
CA LEU A 268 -3.58 3.12 -21.41
C LEU A 268 -3.10 2.17 -22.51
N ASN A 269 -1.87 1.67 -22.41
CA ASN A 269 -1.22 0.82 -23.40
C ASN A 269 -0.80 -0.54 -22.82
N PRO A 270 -1.74 -1.35 -22.29
CA PRO A 270 -1.40 -2.60 -21.60
C PRO A 270 -0.68 -3.62 -22.48
N ASN A 271 -0.85 -3.53 -23.80
CA ASN A 271 -0.23 -4.42 -24.80
C ASN A 271 1.07 -3.90 -25.41
N CYS A 272 1.69 -2.88 -24.81
CA CYS A 272 2.94 -2.33 -25.30
C CYS A 272 4.08 -3.36 -25.26
N ASP A 273 4.93 -3.37 -26.30
CA ASP A 273 6.12 -4.23 -26.34
C ASP A 273 7.09 -3.83 -25.22
N THR A 274 7.74 -4.81 -24.60
CA THR A 274 8.81 -4.61 -23.63
C THR A 274 9.86 -3.62 -24.14
N GLN A 275 10.19 -3.65 -25.43
CA GLN A 275 11.19 -2.73 -26.01
C GLN A 275 10.78 -1.25 -25.92
N MET A 276 9.49 -0.92 -25.96
CA MET A 276 9.04 0.47 -25.85
C MET A 276 9.30 1.00 -24.44
N TYR A 277 8.91 0.24 -23.40
CA TYR A 277 9.22 0.59 -22.01
C TYR A 277 10.72 0.76 -21.77
N VAL A 278 11.55 -0.10 -22.39
CA VAL A 278 13.01 -0.01 -22.31
C VAL A 278 13.52 1.31 -22.88
N LEU A 279 13.04 1.72 -24.06
CA LEU A 279 13.44 2.97 -24.70
C LEU A 279 12.99 4.20 -23.90
N GLU A 280 11.77 4.17 -23.36
CA GLU A 280 11.24 5.26 -22.54
C GLU A 280 12.01 5.42 -21.23
N PHE A 281 12.26 4.32 -20.52
CA PHE A 281 13.01 4.36 -19.26
C PHE A 281 14.48 4.77 -19.47
N LEU A 282 15.11 4.34 -20.58
CA LEU A 282 16.44 4.81 -20.97
C LEU A 282 16.44 6.29 -21.38
N SER A 283 15.37 6.79 -21.99
CA SER A 283 15.21 8.22 -22.31
C SER A 283 15.12 9.05 -21.02
N ILE A 284 14.37 8.57 -20.02
CA ILE A 284 14.33 9.21 -18.69
C ILE A 284 15.69 9.16 -18.02
N ARG A 285 16.40 8.02 -18.08
CA ARG A 285 17.78 7.94 -17.58
C ARG A 285 18.67 9.00 -18.21
N SER A 286 18.59 9.19 -19.53
CA SER A 286 19.38 10.20 -20.25
C SER A 286 18.98 11.62 -19.87
N LEU A 287 17.68 11.90 -19.76
CA LEU A 287 17.16 13.22 -19.38
C LEU A 287 17.57 13.61 -17.96
N LYS A 288 17.58 12.64 -17.05
CA LYS A 288 17.84 12.83 -15.62
C LYS A 288 19.28 12.60 -15.21
N ASN A 289 20.08 12.07 -16.12
CA ASN A 289 21.43 11.61 -15.87
C ASN A 289 21.51 10.60 -14.70
N TYR A 290 20.58 9.63 -14.66
CA TYR A 290 20.55 8.61 -13.62
C TYR A 290 21.61 7.52 -13.83
N PRO A 291 22.26 7.03 -12.75
CA PRO A 291 22.91 5.73 -12.81
C PRO A 291 21.85 4.64 -13.01
N LEU A 292 22.24 3.51 -13.59
CA LEU A 292 21.33 2.39 -13.84
C LEU A 292 20.70 1.85 -12.55
N SER A 293 21.46 1.81 -11.45
CA SER A 293 20.96 1.42 -10.13
C SER A 293 19.84 2.33 -9.64
N ARG A 294 19.97 3.65 -9.81
CA ARG A 294 18.89 4.60 -9.51
C ARG A 294 17.68 4.39 -10.41
N LEU A 295 17.89 4.19 -11.72
CA LEU A 295 16.79 3.92 -12.67
C LEU A 295 15.99 2.69 -12.25
N TYR A 296 16.65 1.56 -11.99
CA TYR A 296 16.00 0.33 -11.56
C TYR A 296 15.23 0.50 -10.26
N CYS A 297 15.81 1.23 -9.30
CA CYS A 297 15.16 1.57 -8.04
C CYS A 297 13.87 2.39 -8.27
N GLU A 298 13.91 3.41 -9.13
CA GLU A 298 12.74 4.22 -9.48
C GLU A 298 11.65 3.44 -10.23
N ILE A 299 12.02 2.51 -11.13
CA ILE A 299 11.06 1.64 -11.81
C ILE A 299 10.31 0.79 -10.77
N ILE A 300 11.04 0.12 -9.88
CA ILE A 300 10.44 -0.75 -8.86
C ILE A 300 9.56 0.06 -7.91
N ARG A 301 10.06 1.18 -7.39
CA ARG A 301 9.32 2.07 -6.49
C ARG A 301 8.06 2.64 -7.15
N GLY A 302 8.18 3.07 -8.41
CA GLY A 302 7.06 3.55 -9.23
C GLY A 302 5.97 2.50 -9.39
N CYS A 303 6.34 1.26 -9.72
CA CYS A 303 5.41 0.13 -9.86
C CYS A 303 4.74 -0.24 -8.54
N LEU A 304 5.46 -0.30 -7.41
CA LEU A 304 4.89 -0.54 -6.09
C LEU A 304 3.87 0.55 -5.70
N THR A 305 4.18 1.81 -6.01
CA THR A 305 3.28 2.93 -5.73
C THR A 305 2.05 2.89 -6.65
N CYS A 306 2.20 2.48 -7.91
CA CYS A 306 1.06 2.27 -8.80
C CYS A 306 0.17 1.12 -8.32
N LEU A 307 0.77 0.00 -7.88
CA LEU A 307 0.04 -1.14 -7.30
C LEU A 307 -0.77 -0.72 -6.07
N ASN A 308 -0.18 0.12 -5.22
CA ASN A 308 -0.91 0.71 -4.10
C ASN A 308 -2.16 1.48 -4.57
N ASN A 309 -2.00 2.33 -5.58
CA ASN A 309 -3.05 3.23 -6.07
C ASN A 309 -4.22 2.48 -6.72
N VAL A 310 -3.99 1.33 -7.35
CA VAL A 310 -5.03 0.55 -8.04
C VAL A 310 -5.64 -0.57 -7.19
N SER A 311 -5.26 -0.70 -5.93
CA SER A 311 -5.73 -1.80 -5.09
C SER A 311 -7.24 -1.73 -4.83
N GLY A 312 -7.90 -2.89 -4.88
CA GLY A 312 -9.35 -2.99 -4.82
C GLY A 312 -10.07 -2.60 -6.11
N THR A 313 -9.34 -2.28 -7.18
CA THR A 313 -9.91 -2.03 -8.52
C THR A 313 -9.68 -3.23 -9.45
N SER A 314 -10.39 -3.29 -10.58
CA SER A 314 -10.20 -4.33 -11.60
C SER A 314 -8.82 -4.32 -12.27
N ARG A 315 -7.99 -3.29 -12.01
CA ARG A 315 -6.62 -3.17 -12.55
C ARG A 315 -5.54 -3.69 -11.60
N GLU A 316 -5.90 -4.09 -10.37
CA GLU A 316 -4.95 -4.55 -9.36
C GLU A 316 -4.14 -5.77 -9.81
N SER A 317 -4.81 -6.79 -10.36
CA SER A 317 -4.18 -8.00 -10.90
C SER A 317 -3.18 -7.69 -12.02
N PHE A 318 -3.54 -6.76 -12.90
CA PHE A 318 -2.70 -6.35 -14.03
C PHE A 318 -1.45 -5.59 -13.59
N ILE A 319 -1.58 -4.56 -12.74
CA ILE A 319 -0.42 -3.82 -12.23
C ILE A 319 0.46 -4.70 -11.36
N CYS A 320 -0.12 -5.65 -10.61
CA CYS A 320 0.65 -6.66 -9.88
C CYS A 320 1.45 -7.55 -10.85
N ALA A 321 0.85 -8.05 -11.93
CA ALA A 321 1.55 -8.82 -12.96
C ALA A 321 2.66 -8.00 -13.62
N PHE A 322 2.40 -6.72 -13.92
CA PHE A 322 3.43 -5.84 -14.47
C PHE A 322 4.62 -5.70 -13.50
N THR A 323 4.34 -5.42 -12.23
CA THR A 323 5.35 -5.20 -11.20
C THR A 323 6.24 -6.42 -10.97
N PHE A 324 5.66 -7.61 -10.86
CA PHE A 324 6.40 -8.80 -10.46
C PHE A 324 6.89 -9.65 -11.66
N ILE A 325 6.27 -9.55 -12.84
CA ILE A 325 6.66 -10.36 -14.02
C ILE A 325 7.30 -9.47 -15.10
N LYS A 326 6.68 -8.35 -15.46
CA LYS A 326 7.17 -7.49 -16.57
C LYS A 326 8.41 -6.69 -16.21
N VAL A 327 8.47 -6.09 -15.03
CA VAL A 327 9.62 -5.26 -14.59
C VAL A 327 10.93 -6.06 -14.61
N PRO A 328 11.03 -7.30 -14.08
CA PRO A 328 12.23 -8.11 -14.23
C PRO A 328 12.65 -8.33 -15.69
N GLN A 329 11.71 -8.53 -16.61
CA GLN A 329 11.98 -8.67 -18.04
C GLN A 329 12.53 -7.36 -18.65
N ILE A 330 11.92 -6.21 -18.29
CA ILE A 330 12.37 -4.88 -18.73
C ILE A 330 13.81 -4.61 -18.24
N ILE A 331 14.08 -4.83 -16.94
CA ILE A 331 15.41 -4.63 -16.36
C ILE A 331 16.44 -5.55 -17.03
N ARG A 332 16.08 -6.81 -17.30
CA ARG A 332 16.94 -7.74 -18.04
C ARG A 332 17.28 -7.21 -19.44
N GLN A 333 16.32 -6.62 -20.14
CA GLN A 333 16.52 -6.09 -21.48
C GLN A 333 17.37 -4.81 -21.46
N ILE A 334 17.13 -3.89 -20.51
CA ILE A 334 17.98 -2.70 -20.29
C ILE A 334 19.43 -3.12 -19.99
N HIS A 335 19.60 -4.10 -19.11
CA HIS A 335 20.92 -4.63 -18.73
C HIS A 335 21.68 -5.20 -19.92
N ARG A 336 21.00 -6.02 -20.75
CA ARG A 336 21.59 -6.59 -21.97
C ARG A 336 21.98 -5.50 -22.98
N GLN A 337 21.13 -4.50 -23.20
CA GLN A 337 21.42 -3.40 -24.15
C GLN A 337 22.55 -2.50 -23.67
N SER A 338 22.58 -2.19 -22.36
CA SER A 338 23.63 -1.35 -21.77
C SER A 338 25.01 -2.02 -21.83
N ARG A 339 25.08 -3.35 -21.73
CA ARG A 339 26.33 -4.11 -21.90
C ARG A 339 26.86 -4.14 -23.34
N VAL A 340 25.97 -4.11 -24.34
CA VAL A 340 26.38 -4.12 -25.76
C VAL A 340 27.01 -2.79 -26.19
N LEU A 341 26.61 -1.68 -25.56
CA LEU A 341 27.12 -0.34 -25.87
C LEU A 341 28.51 -0.07 -25.26
N ASN A 342 28.89 -0.77 -24.19
CA ASN A 342 30.15 -0.59 -23.46
C ASN A 342 31.12 -1.75 -23.74
N ALA A 343 31.33 -2.09 -25.02
CA ALA A 343 32.13 -3.24 -25.45
C ALA A 343 33.66 -3.05 -25.32
N SER A 344 34.14 -2.00 -24.65
CA SER A 344 35.57 -1.67 -24.55
C SER A 344 36.34 -2.37 -23.42
N ASP A 345 35.65 -3.12 -22.54
CA ASP A 345 36.32 -3.78 -21.41
C ASP A 345 36.62 -5.25 -21.74
N PHE A 346 37.92 -5.53 -21.78
CA PHE A 346 38.61 -6.77 -22.11
C PHE A 346 38.12 -8.03 -21.34
N GLU A 347 38.48 -9.18 -21.90
CA GLU A 347 38.02 -10.56 -21.64
C GLU A 347 38.11 -11.16 -20.22
N ASP A 348 38.40 -10.44 -19.15
CA ASP A 348 38.54 -11.05 -17.82
C ASP A 348 37.34 -10.79 -16.87
N ALA A 349 36.72 -11.89 -16.41
CA ALA A 349 35.72 -11.99 -15.35
C ALA A 349 34.40 -11.20 -15.53
N LYS A 350 33.59 -11.58 -16.53
CA LYS A 350 32.19 -11.10 -16.66
C LYS A 350 31.37 -11.59 -15.46
N PRO A 351 30.76 -10.70 -14.64
CA PRO A 351 29.94 -11.14 -13.52
C PRO A 351 28.65 -11.82 -14.03
N ASP A 352 28.33 -12.98 -13.44
CA ASP A 352 27.11 -13.78 -13.64
C ASP A 352 25.80 -13.06 -13.25
N TYR A 353 25.87 -11.78 -12.88
CA TYR A 353 24.77 -10.96 -12.38
C TYR A 353 24.98 -9.46 -12.72
N SER A 354 23.98 -8.61 -12.45
CA SER A 354 24.06 -7.14 -12.58
C SER A 354 24.38 -6.51 -11.22
N PRO A 355 25.56 -5.86 -11.04
CA PRO A 355 25.86 -5.14 -9.80
C PRO A 355 24.90 -3.96 -9.58
N GLU A 356 24.41 -3.34 -10.66
CA GLU A 356 23.49 -2.22 -10.60
C GLU A 356 22.12 -2.62 -10.03
N VAL A 357 21.66 -3.86 -10.28
CA VAL A 357 20.43 -4.38 -9.66
C VAL A 357 20.63 -4.56 -8.16
N VAL A 358 21.79 -5.07 -7.72
CA VAL A 358 22.10 -5.21 -6.29
C VAL A 358 22.08 -3.86 -5.59
N GLU A 359 22.78 -2.87 -6.15
CA GLU A 359 22.78 -1.49 -5.63
C GLU A 359 21.38 -0.87 -5.65
N ALA A 360 20.57 -1.14 -6.68
CA ALA A 360 19.18 -0.67 -6.74
C ALA A 360 18.32 -1.17 -5.58
N PHE A 361 18.48 -2.43 -5.18
CA PHE A 361 17.81 -2.98 -4.00
C PHE A 361 18.36 -2.38 -2.69
N GLU A 362 19.65 -2.09 -2.60
CA GLU A 362 20.21 -1.38 -1.44
C GLU A 362 19.66 0.04 -1.30
N LEU A 363 19.45 0.74 -2.42
CA LEU A 363 18.75 2.02 -2.45
C LEU A 363 17.27 1.87 -2.06
N LEU A 364 16.60 0.84 -2.57
CA LEU A 364 15.18 0.58 -2.27
C LEU A 364 14.95 0.29 -0.79
N LEU A 365 15.86 -0.44 -0.14
CA LEU A 365 15.78 -0.76 1.29
C LEU A 365 15.88 0.47 2.21
N GLN A 366 16.37 1.61 1.70
CA GLN A 366 16.37 2.87 2.45
C GLN A 366 14.95 3.45 2.61
N ASP A 367 14.01 3.09 1.72
CA ASP A 367 12.61 3.53 1.76
C ASP A 367 11.71 2.54 2.53
N SER A 368 12.08 2.24 3.77
CA SER A 368 11.40 1.20 4.57
C SER A 368 9.90 1.45 4.72
N ALA A 369 9.45 2.70 4.84
CA ALA A 369 8.04 3.04 5.02
C ALA A 369 7.14 2.59 3.86
N ILE A 370 7.60 2.71 2.61
CA ILE A 370 6.84 2.26 1.43
C ILE A 370 6.80 0.73 1.42
N LEU A 371 7.93 0.08 1.71
CA LEU A 371 8.04 -1.37 1.73
C LEU A 371 7.18 -1.98 2.85
N ASP A 372 7.21 -1.43 4.06
CA ASP A 372 6.39 -1.88 5.20
C ASP A 372 4.90 -1.77 4.89
N PHE A 373 4.51 -0.65 4.27
CA PHE A 373 3.14 -0.43 3.84
C PHE A 373 2.71 -1.44 2.77
N MET A 374 3.56 -1.67 1.76
CA MET A 374 3.27 -2.60 0.67
C MET A 374 3.26 -4.06 1.13
N ASP A 375 4.13 -4.43 2.06
CA ASP A 375 4.18 -5.79 2.62
C ASP A 375 2.91 -6.09 3.42
N ALA A 376 2.47 -5.13 4.24
CA ALA A 376 1.21 -5.24 4.97
C ALA A 376 0.01 -5.34 4.02
N LYS A 377 -0.01 -4.51 2.98
CA LYS A 377 -1.11 -4.45 2.00
C LYS A 377 -1.19 -5.70 1.12
N CYS A 378 -0.06 -6.20 0.65
CA CYS A 378 0.01 -7.39 -0.19
C CYS A 378 0.00 -8.70 0.61
N ALA A 379 -0.01 -8.61 1.96
CA ALA A 379 0.12 -9.73 2.89
C ALA A 379 1.31 -10.66 2.54
N CYS A 380 2.45 -10.07 2.15
CA CYS A 380 3.65 -10.80 1.73
C CYS A 380 4.90 -9.92 1.76
N ASN A 381 6.09 -10.52 1.79
CA ASN A 381 7.36 -9.79 1.62
C ASN A 381 7.58 -9.45 0.14
N THR A 382 7.20 -8.24 -0.27
CA THR A 382 7.27 -7.79 -1.66
C THR A 382 8.69 -7.78 -2.21
N VAL A 383 9.69 -7.46 -1.37
CA VAL A 383 11.11 -7.49 -1.75
C VAL A 383 11.55 -8.93 -2.06
N GLU A 384 11.19 -9.90 -1.22
CA GLU A 384 11.53 -11.31 -1.43
C GLU A 384 10.95 -11.84 -2.75
N TYR A 385 9.68 -11.56 -3.04
CA TYR A 385 9.06 -11.96 -4.31
C TYR A 385 9.75 -11.33 -5.52
N LEU A 386 10.12 -10.04 -5.46
CA LEU A 386 10.88 -9.40 -6.53
C LEU A 386 12.27 -10.04 -6.70
N LEU A 387 12.99 -10.31 -5.61
CA LEU A 387 14.31 -10.96 -5.66
C LEU A 387 14.23 -12.34 -6.32
N ASN A 388 13.20 -13.12 -6.03
CA ASN A 388 12.99 -14.43 -6.66
C ASN A 388 12.82 -14.31 -8.18
N GLU A 389 12.06 -13.32 -8.66
CA GLU A 389 11.90 -13.08 -10.09
C GLU A 389 13.19 -12.54 -10.75
N MET A 390 13.94 -11.66 -10.06
CA MET A 390 15.26 -11.22 -10.54
C MET A 390 16.25 -12.38 -10.67
N LEU A 391 16.20 -13.35 -9.74
CA LEU A 391 17.03 -14.55 -9.76
C LEU A 391 16.68 -15.46 -10.95
N LYS A 392 15.38 -15.67 -11.24
CA LYS A 392 14.94 -16.41 -12.45
C LYS A 392 15.47 -15.81 -13.75
N HIS A 393 15.67 -14.49 -13.78
CA HIS A 393 16.20 -13.77 -14.93
C HIS A 393 17.74 -13.65 -14.97
N HIS A 394 18.44 -14.27 -14.01
CA HIS A 394 19.90 -14.18 -13.85
C HIS A 394 20.41 -12.73 -13.69
N LEU A 395 19.61 -11.86 -13.05
CA LEU A 395 20.01 -10.50 -12.73
C LEU A 395 20.75 -10.39 -11.40
N ILE A 396 20.52 -11.35 -10.50
CA ILE A 396 21.20 -11.53 -9.22
C ILE A 396 21.50 -13.01 -8.98
N ASN A 397 22.42 -13.32 -8.08
CA ASN A 397 22.69 -14.70 -7.64
C ASN A 397 22.06 -15.02 -6.27
N GLU A 398 22.04 -16.30 -5.89
CA GLU A 398 21.48 -16.75 -4.60
C GLU A 398 22.13 -16.07 -3.39
N LYS A 399 23.45 -15.84 -3.44
CA LYS A 399 24.19 -15.20 -2.34
C LYS A 399 23.70 -13.78 -2.10
N GLN A 400 23.49 -13.01 -3.17
CA GLN A 400 22.97 -11.65 -3.11
C GLN A 400 21.52 -11.61 -2.68
N SER A 401 20.68 -12.50 -3.22
CA SER A 401 19.27 -12.62 -2.81
C SER A 401 19.16 -12.82 -1.28
N LYS A 402 19.92 -13.78 -0.73
CA LYS A 402 19.98 -14.04 0.72
C LYS A 402 20.50 -12.84 1.52
N MET A 403 21.52 -12.14 1.02
CA MET A 403 22.08 -10.96 1.68
C MET A 403 21.06 -9.81 1.77
N ILE A 404 20.36 -9.51 0.67
CA ILE A 404 19.35 -8.43 0.62
C ILE A 404 18.13 -8.81 1.47
N ALA A 405 17.67 -10.07 1.39
CA ALA A 405 16.59 -10.59 2.23
C ALA A 405 16.93 -10.47 3.72
N ALA A 406 18.14 -10.86 4.13
CA ALA A 406 18.57 -10.73 5.52
C ALA A 406 18.60 -9.26 6.00
N LYS A 407 19.03 -8.31 5.16
CA LYS A 407 18.97 -6.87 5.48
C LYS A 407 17.52 -6.41 5.69
N ARG A 408 16.57 -6.91 4.89
CA ARG A 408 15.13 -6.60 5.04
C ARG A 408 14.55 -7.21 6.32
N ASP A 409 14.93 -8.45 6.66
CA ASP A 409 14.43 -9.17 7.84
C ASP A 409 14.80 -8.48 9.16
N VAL A 410 16.01 -7.91 9.25
CA VAL A 410 16.41 -7.13 10.43
C VAL A 410 15.47 -5.93 10.64
N ILE A 411 15.05 -5.27 9.56
CA ILE A 411 14.15 -4.11 9.60
C ILE A 411 12.71 -4.54 9.94
N THR A 412 12.22 -5.66 9.40
CA THR A 412 10.86 -6.16 9.64
C THR A 412 10.67 -6.89 10.98
N SER A 413 11.74 -7.41 11.59
CA SER A 413 11.70 -8.10 12.88
C SER A 413 11.12 -7.24 14.02
N GLY A 414 11.25 -5.91 13.95
CA GLY A 414 10.63 -4.97 14.88
C GLY A 414 9.13 -4.72 14.64
N LEU A 415 8.62 -5.07 13.45
CA LEU A 415 7.25 -4.82 12.97
C LEU A 415 6.34 -6.06 13.07
N GLN A 416 6.90 -7.26 13.22
CA GLN A 416 6.18 -8.55 13.30
C GLN A 416 5.18 -8.69 14.48
N LYS A 417 4.95 -7.65 15.29
CA LYS A 417 3.93 -7.63 16.36
C LYS A 417 2.56 -7.12 15.93
N LEU A 418 2.37 -6.75 14.67
CA LEU A 418 1.03 -6.56 14.10
C LEU A 418 0.67 -7.84 13.35
N ASP A 419 -0.08 -8.72 14.01
CA ASP A 419 -0.60 -9.97 13.48
C ASP A 419 -1.22 -9.76 12.09
N LEU A 420 -0.47 -10.10 11.04
CA LEU A 420 -1.04 -10.33 9.72
C LEU A 420 -1.93 -11.57 9.86
N ASN A 421 -3.25 -11.37 9.86
CA ASN A 421 -4.22 -12.45 9.83
C ASN A 421 -3.79 -13.48 8.77
N THR A 422 -3.41 -14.68 9.22
CA THR A 422 -2.91 -15.79 8.40
C THR A 422 -3.90 -16.30 7.35
N ASN A 423 -5.11 -15.72 7.29
CA ASN A 423 -6.17 -16.01 6.32
C ASN A 423 -6.24 -15.01 5.14
N GLN A 424 -5.42 -13.95 5.09
CA GLN A 424 -5.38 -13.07 3.90
C GLN A 424 -4.48 -13.66 2.81
N HIS A 425 -5.07 -13.99 1.67
CA HIS A 425 -4.32 -14.51 0.52
C HIS A 425 -3.67 -13.36 -0.27
N SER A 426 -2.35 -13.46 -0.47
CA SER A 426 -1.57 -12.48 -1.24
C SER A 426 -1.89 -12.49 -2.73
N ILE A 427 -2.26 -11.33 -3.28
CA ILE A 427 -2.46 -11.13 -4.73
C ILE A 427 -1.21 -11.45 -5.54
N VAL A 428 -0.02 -11.13 -5.01
CA VAL A 428 1.29 -11.39 -5.64
C VAL A 428 1.45 -12.89 -5.91
N LYS A 429 1.12 -13.71 -4.92
CA LYS A 429 1.20 -15.17 -5.02
C LYS A 429 0.21 -15.75 -6.04
N PHE A 430 -0.99 -15.17 -6.16
CA PHE A 430 -1.96 -15.62 -7.15
C PHE A 430 -1.53 -15.28 -8.57
N VAL A 431 -1.03 -14.07 -8.79
CA VAL A 431 -0.53 -13.62 -10.10
C VAL A 431 0.62 -14.51 -10.56
N LEU A 432 1.63 -14.75 -9.72
CA LEU A 432 2.76 -15.62 -10.07
C LEU A 432 2.35 -17.09 -10.31
N ARG A 433 1.26 -17.55 -9.68
CA ARG A 433 0.71 -18.90 -9.90
C ARG A 433 -0.17 -19.02 -11.14
N ALA A 434 -0.51 -17.92 -11.81
CA ALA A 434 -1.34 -17.93 -13.01
C ALA A 434 -0.53 -18.23 -14.30
N GLU A 435 0.81 -18.14 -14.26
CA GLU A 435 1.69 -18.48 -15.40
C GLU A 435 1.53 -19.95 -15.90
N PRO A 436 1.63 -21.00 -15.05
CA PRO A 436 1.48 -22.37 -15.53
C PRO A 436 0.09 -22.69 -16.10
N PRO A 437 -1.03 -22.29 -15.47
CA PRO A 437 -2.36 -22.45 -16.04
C PRO A 437 -2.52 -21.78 -17.40
N LEU A 438 -1.99 -20.57 -17.60
CA LEU A 438 -2.01 -19.89 -18.90
C LEU A 438 -1.34 -20.74 -20.00
N VAL A 439 -0.16 -21.30 -19.73
CA VAL A 439 0.54 -22.18 -20.68
C VAL A 439 -0.30 -23.42 -20.99
N GLY A 440 -0.93 -24.02 -19.98
CA GLY A 440 -1.84 -25.16 -20.16
C GLY A 440 -3.05 -24.85 -21.04
N ILE A 441 -3.67 -23.68 -20.84
CA ILE A 441 -4.80 -23.21 -21.63
C ILE A 441 -4.39 -22.98 -23.09
N LEU A 442 -3.29 -22.27 -23.32
CA LEU A 442 -2.77 -22.01 -24.67
C LEU A 442 -2.46 -23.32 -25.42
N LYS A 443 -1.83 -24.28 -24.74
CA LYS A 443 -1.55 -25.60 -25.31
C LYS A 443 -2.85 -26.32 -25.71
N THR A 444 -3.87 -26.27 -24.86
CA THR A 444 -5.17 -26.92 -25.12
C THR A 444 -5.91 -26.24 -26.28
N LEU A 445 -5.93 -24.91 -26.34
CA LEU A 445 -6.51 -24.15 -27.45
C LEU A 445 -5.80 -24.39 -28.79
N SER A 446 -4.50 -24.70 -28.75
CA SER A 446 -3.72 -25.05 -29.95
C SER A 446 -3.87 -26.50 -30.40
N SER A 447 -4.47 -27.37 -29.57
CA SER A 447 -4.63 -28.80 -29.85
C SER A 447 -5.77 -29.12 -30.82
N ASP A 448 -5.86 -30.37 -31.26
CA ASP A 448 -6.95 -30.86 -32.12
C ASP A 448 -8.31 -30.74 -31.41
N TYR A 449 -9.14 -29.81 -31.88
CA TYR A 449 -10.43 -29.46 -31.30
C TYR A 449 -11.32 -30.68 -31.04
N ASN A 450 -11.35 -31.63 -31.97
CA ASN A 450 -12.25 -32.79 -31.88
C ASN A 450 -11.92 -33.73 -30.72
N LYS A 451 -10.68 -33.68 -30.20
CA LYS A 451 -10.22 -34.55 -29.10
C LYS A 451 -10.34 -33.91 -27.72
N VAL A 452 -10.50 -32.58 -27.65
CA VAL A 452 -10.38 -31.82 -26.40
C VAL A 452 -11.64 -31.08 -25.98
N GLN A 453 -12.77 -31.23 -26.68
CA GLN A 453 -13.99 -30.42 -26.45
C GLN A 453 -14.47 -30.40 -24.98
N GLU A 454 -14.65 -31.57 -24.36
CA GLU A 454 -15.13 -31.66 -22.97
C GLU A 454 -14.11 -31.11 -21.97
N ALA A 455 -12.82 -31.44 -22.16
CA ALA A 455 -11.74 -30.96 -21.30
C ALA A 455 -11.54 -29.45 -21.42
N LEU A 456 -11.66 -28.90 -22.63
CA LEU A 456 -11.56 -27.49 -22.92
C LEU A 456 -12.73 -26.72 -22.29
N LEU A 457 -13.96 -27.24 -22.38
CA LEU A 457 -15.12 -26.63 -21.74
C LEU A 457 -14.94 -26.58 -20.21
N GLY A 458 -14.54 -27.71 -19.60
CA GLY A 458 -14.28 -27.77 -18.17
C GLY A 458 -13.21 -26.77 -17.73
N MET A 459 -12.13 -26.64 -18.51
CA MET A 459 -11.05 -25.70 -18.26
C MET A 459 -11.51 -24.24 -18.35
N LEU A 460 -12.23 -23.86 -19.40
CA LEU A 460 -12.72 -22.48 -19.57
C LEU A 460 -13.72 -22.09 -18.46
N CYS A 461 -14.62 -23.00 -18.09
CA CYS A 461 -15.54 -22.79 -16.97
C CYS A 461 -14.80 -22.63 -15.62
N GLN A 462 -13.74 -23.40 -15.40
CA GLN A 462 -12.90 -23.26 -14.22
C GLN A 462 -12.18 -21.90 -14.20
N VAL A 463 -11.71 -21.41 -15.35
CA VAL A 463 -11.07 -20.08 -15.48
C VAL A 463 -12.07 -18.95 -15.18
N LEU A 464 -13.34 -19.12 -15.53
CA LEU A 464 -14.39 -18.14 -15.23
C LEU A 464 -14.84 -18.14 -13.76
N SER A 465 -14.35 -19.07 -12.94
CA SER A 465 -14.69 -19.12 -11.51
C SER A 465 -13.87 -18.10 -10.70
N GLY A 466 -14.54 -17.15 -10.06
CA GLY A 466 -13.90 -16.10 -9.26
C GLY A 466 -13.04 -15.15 -10.11
N ASN A 467 -11.90 -14.72 -9.57
CA ASN A 467 -11.02 -13.74 -10.24
C ASN A 467 -9.96 -14.40 -11.16
N SER A 468 -10.08 -15.70 -11.42
CA SER A 468 -9.07 -16.46 -12.17
C SER A 468 -8.90 -15.95 -13.60
N PHE A 469 -9.99 -15.62 -14.29
CA PHE A 469 -9.92 -15.10 -15.66
C PHE A 469 -9.16 -13.77 -15.74
N GLU A 470 -9.40 -12.84 -14.82
CA GLU A 470 -8.67 -11.56 -14.79
C GLU A 470 -7.17 -11.75 -14.51
N LEU A 471 -6.81 -12.71 -13.65
CA LEU A 471 -5.42 -13.06 -13.38
C LEU A 471 -4.75 -13.64 -14.63
N ILE A 472 -5.41 -14.56 -15.33
CA ILE A 472 -4.90 -15.16 -16.57
C ILE A 472 -4.71 -14.10 -17.65
N LEU A 473 -5.68 -13.20 -17.82
CA LEU A 473 -5.56 -12.08 -18.77
C LEU A 473 -4.43 -11.14 -18.40
N SER A 474 -4.27 -10.82 -17.11
CA SER A 474 -3.19 -9.98 -16.62
C SER A 474 -1.81 -10.56 -16.96
N VAL A 475 -1.61 -11.85 -16.67
CA VAL A 475 -0.35 -12.56 -16.99
C VAL A 475 -0.14 -12.67 -18.50
N ALA A 476 -1.18 -13.03 -19.26
CA ALA A 476 -1.11 -13.14 -20.72
C ALA A 476 -0.73 -11.81 -21.39
N THR A 477 -1.22 -10.70 -20.83
CA THR A 477 -0.92 -9.35 -21.31
C THR A 477 0.56 -9.03 -21.09
N VAL A 478 1.06 -9.18 -19.86
CA VAL A 478 2.46 -8.82 -19.56
C VAL A 478 3.48 -9.75 -20.23
N GLU A 479 3.15 -11.04 -20.39
CA GLU A 479 3.98 -11.99 -21.12
C GLU A 479 3.93 -11.81 -22.66
N GLY A 480 3.09 -10.89 -23.17
CA GLY A 480 2.93 -10.68 -24.61
C GLY A 480 2.20 -11.83 -25.33
N LYS A 481 1.46 -12.66 -24.60
CA LYS A 481 0.70 -13.82 -25.11
C LYS A 481 -0.79 -13.54 -25.31
N LEU A 482 -1.28 -12.33 -25.03
CA LEU A 482 -2.70 -11.98 -25.11
C LEU A 482 -3.27 -12.21 -26.52
N LYS A 483 -2.59 -11.74 -27.58
CA LYS A 483 -3.06 -11.95 -28.96
C LYS A 483 -3.13 -13.43 -29.33
N THR A 484 -2.16 -14.24 -28.90
CA THR A 484 -2.17 -15.69 -29.07
C THR A 484 -3.34 -16.34 -28.34
N PHE A 485 -3.64 -15.87 -27.12
CA PHE A 485 -4.77 -16.35 -26.35
C PHE A 485 -6.11 -16.01 -27.03
N VAL A 486 -6.27 -14.77 -27.50
CA VAL A 486 -7.44 -14.32 -28.26
C VAL A 486 -7.61 -15.11 -29.56
N ALA A 487 -6.53 -15.32 -30.32
CA ALA A 487 -6.55 -16.13 -31.54
C ALA A 487 -7.03 -17.57 -31.26
N GLY A 488 -6.54 -18.18 -30.17
CA GLY A 488 -6.96 -19.50 -29.73
C GLY A 488 -8.45 -19.56 -29.37
N LEU A 489 -8.95 -18.55 -28.66
CA LEU A 489 -10.38 -18.43 -28.30
C LEU A 489 -11.27 -18.21 -29.54
N ILE A 490 -10.85 -17.39 -30.51
CA ILE A 490 -11.58 -17.20 -31.78
C ILE A 490 -11.67 -18.52 -32.53
N LYS A 491 -10.54 -19.24 -32.66
CA LYS A 491 -10.51 -20.57 -33.28
C LYS A 491 -11.42 -21.56 -32.55
N CYS A 492 -11.45 -21.52 -31.21
CA CYS A 492 -12.38 -22.32 -30.42
C CYS A 492 -13.83 -21.98 -30.77
N ASN A 493 -14.20 -20.70 -30.72
CA ASN A 493 -15.55 -20.21 -31.01
C ASN A 493 -16.02 -20.63 -32.42
N GLU A 494 -15.15 -20.48 -33.41
CA GLU A 494 -15.42 -20.88 -34.79
C GLU A 494 -15.71 -22.39 -34.93
N ASN A 495 -14.91 -23.24 -34.27
CA ASN A 495 -15.09 -24.70 -34.32
C ASN A 495 -16.30 -25.19 -33.49
N SER A 496 -16.82 -24.35 -32.61
CA SER A 496 -18.01 -24.60 -31.78
C SER A 496 -19.32 -24.17 -32.42
N LYS A 497 -19.31 -23.63 -33.65
CA LYS A 497 -20.53 -23.37 -34.41
C LYS A 497 -21.38 -24.64 -34.57
N GLN A 498 -22.70 -24.46 -34.57
CA GLN A 498 -23.65 -25.57 -34.65
C GLN A 498 -23.47 -26.38 -35.94
N VAL A 499 -23.41 -27.70 -35.80
CA VAL A 499 -23.38 -28.64 -36.92
C VAL A 499 -24.79 -29.21 -37.15
N PRO A 500 -25.36 -29.12 -38.37
CA PRO A 500 -26.67 -29.67 -38.66
C PRO A 500 -26.73 -31.18 -38.39
N GLY A 501 -27.79 -31.63 -37.69
CA GLY A 501 -28.04 -33.04 -37.38
C GLY A 501 -27.30 -33.60 -36.15
N GLU A 502 -26.47 -32.81 -35.46
CA GLU A 502 -25.81 -33.21 -34.21
C GLU A 502 -26.78 -33.06 -33.02
N MET A 503 -27.02 -34.15 -32.28
CA MET A 503 -27.92 -34.17 -31.12
C MET A 503 -27.26 -34.78 -29.87
N GLY A 504 -27.83 -34.49 -28.69
CA GLY A 504 -27.37 -35.05 -27.42
C GLY A 504 -26.19 -34.29 -26.79
N LYS A 505 -25.38 -35.00 -26.00
CA LYS A 505 -24.28 -34.41 -25.21
C LYS A 505 -23.26 -33.62 -26.06
N PRO A 506 -22.80 -34.09 -27.24
CA PRO A 506 -21.85 -33.33 -28.07
C PRO A 506 -22.41 -31.98 -28.54
N ALA A 507 -23.68 -31.94 -28.93
CA ALA A 507 -24.35 -30.69 -29.32
C ALA A 507 -24.41 -29.68 -28.16
N MET A 508 -24.70 -30.15 -26.94
CA MET A 508 -24.71 -29.31 -25.73
C MET A 508 -23.32 -28.78 -25.38
N THR A 509 -22.28 -29.62 -25.47
CA THR A 509 -20.89 -29.22 -25.21
C THR A 509 -20.42 -28.15 -26.20
N ARG A 510 -20.76 -28.28 -27.48
CA ARG A 510 -20.41 -27.27 -28.50
C ARG A 510 -21.15 -25.95 -28.28
N ALA A 511 -22.44 -25.99 -27.96
CA ALA A 511 -23.20 -24.79 -27.63
C ALA A 511 -22.57 -24.05 -26.44
N ALA A 512 -22.28 -24.77 -25.35
CA ALA A 512 -21.64 -24.18 -24.18
C ALA A 512 -20.23 -23.62 -24.48
N LEU A 513 -19.43 -24.29 -25.31
CA LEU A 513 -18.13 -23.79 -25.75
C LEU A 513 -18.26 -22.52 -26.59
N PHE A 514 -19.24 -22.45 -27.49
CA PHE A 514 -19.53 -21.26 -28.27
C PHE A 514 -19.87 -20.08 -27.36
N ASP A 515 -20.80 -20.27 -26.41
CA ASP A 515 -21.24 -19.22 -25.49
C ASP A 515 -20.10 -18.71 -24.61
N VAL A 516 -19.38 -19.64 -23.95
CA VAL A 516 -18.28 -19.30 -23.03
C VAL A 516 -17.16 -18.57 -23.78
N SER A 517 -16.73 -19.10 -24.93
CA SER A 517 -15.67 -18.46 -25.71
C SER A 517 -16.09 -17.10 -26.26
N PHE A 518 -17.34 -16.94 -26.70
CA PHE A 518 -17.88 -15.67 -27.18
C PHE A 518 -17.89 -14.62 -26.07
N LEU A 519 -18.43 -14.95 -24.88
CA LEU A 519 -18.48 -14.03 -23.74
C LEU A 519 -17.08 -13.64 -23.24
N MET A 520 -16.14 -14.60 -23.20
CA MET A 520 -14.75 -14.31 -22.87
C MET A 520 -14.12 -13.33 -23.86
N LEU A 521 -14.34 -13.53 -25.16
CA LEU A 521 -13.82 -12.65 -26.20
C LEU A 521 -14.43 -11.24 -26.13
N VAL A 522 -15.75 -11.13 -25.90
CA VAL A 522 -16.43 -9.84 -25.68
C VAL A 522 -15.80 -9.11 -24.49
N PHE A 523 -15.62 -9.81 -23.37
CA PHE A 523 -15.01 -9.24 -22.16
C PHE A 523 -13.59 -8.73 -22.43
N ILE A 524 -12.79 -9.48 -23.18
CA ILE A 524 -11.42 -9.07 -23.55
C ILE A 524 -11.45 -7.78 -24.38
N VAL A 525 -12.28 -7.71 -25.42
CA VAL A 525 -12.38 -6.53 -26.29
C VAL A 525 -12.89 -5.30 -25.53
N GLN A 526 -13.81 -5.46 -24.57
CA GLN A 526 -14.28 -4.36 -23.72
C GLN A 526 -13.18 -3.76 -22.82
N ASN A 527 -12.24 -4.58 -22.39
CA ASN A 527 -11.20 -4.18 -21.43
C ASN A 527 -9.88 -3.77 -22.09
N TYR A 528 -9.58 -4.32 -23.27
CA TYR A 528 -8.30 -4.18 -23.98
C TYR A 528 -8.42 -3.65 -25.42
N GLY A 529 -9.63 -3.32 -25.89
CA GLY A 529 -9.85 -2.79 -27.24
C GLY A 529 -9.90 -3.85 -28.35
N SER A 530 -10.26 -3.44 -29.57
CA SER A 530 -10.35 -4.35 -30.73
C SER A 530 -8.99 -4.71 -31.34
N GLU A 531 -7.92 -3.97 -31.02
CA GLU A 531 -6.54 -4.16 -31.48
C GLU A 531 -5.89 -5.48 -31.01
N VAL A 532 -6.47 -6.12 -30.01
CA VAL A 532 -6.05 -7.45 -29.53
C VAL A 532 -6.57 -8.58 -30.41
N VAL A 533 -7.58 -8.31 -31.23
CA VAL A 533 -8.11 -9.26 -32.20
C VAL A 533 -7.15 -9.30 -33.39
N PRO A 534 -6.53 -10.45 -33.69
CA PRO A 534 -5.63 -10.57 -34.83
C PRO A 534 -6.38 -10.32 -36.14
N THR A 535 -5.83 -9.50 -37.02
CA THR A 535 -6.39 -9.21 -38.35
C THR A 535 -5.87 -10.17 -39.44
N GLU A 536 -5.10 -11.19 -39.07
CA GLU A 536 -4.43 -12.09 -40.00
C GLU A 536 -5.38 -13.17 -40.52
N GLY A 537 -6.15 -12.83 -41.56
CA GLY A 537 -6.54 -13.76 -42.63
C GLY A 537 -7.76 -14.68 -42.40
N THR A 538 -8.31 -14.80 -41.19
CA THR A 538 -9.54 -15.56 -40.95
C THR A 538 -10.72 -14.62 -40.81
N ASP A 539 -11.58 -14.50 -41.83
CA ASP A 539 -12.79 -13.66 -41.78
C ASP A 539 -13.87 -14.29 -40.87
N SER A 540 -13.52 -14.50 -39.59
CA SER A 540 -14.30 -15.23 -38.58
C SER A 540 -15.56 -14.46 -38.18
N PHE A 541 -16.55 -15.17 -37.65
CA PHE A 541 -17.79 -14.56 -37.18
C PHE A 541 -17.51 -13.51 -36.11
N PHE A 542 -16.66 -13.85 -35.12
CA PHE A 542 -16.35 -12.92 -34.04
C PHE A 542 -15.62 -11.66 -34.53
N GLU A 543 -14.66 -11.81 -35.45
CA GLU A 543 -13.95 -10.66 -36.03
C GLU A 543 -14.89 -9.69 -36.76
N LYS A 544 -15.81 -10.22 -37.58
CA LYS A 544 -16.85 -9.42 -38.25
C LYS A 544 -17.75 -8.73 -37.23
N TRP A 545 -18.24 -9.50 -36.27
CA TRP A 545 -19.15 -9.00 -35.25
C TRP A 545 -18.51 -7.89 -34.40
N VAL A 546 -17.24 -8.03 -34.00
CA VAL A 546 -16.52 -6.95 -33.29
C VAL A 546 -16.37 -5.71 -34.16
N ARG A 547 -15.96 -5.89 -35.42
CA ARG A 547 -15.74 -4.79 -36.35
C ARG A 547 -17.01 -3.99 -36.61
N GLU A 548 -18.14 -4.68 -36.81
CA GLU A 548 -19.38 -4.07 -37.26
C GLU A 548 -20.32 -3.67 -36.11
N CYS A 549 -20.36 -4.47 -35.03
CA CYS A 549 -21.37 -4.37 -33.98
C CYS A 549 -20.82 -3.87 -32.64
N MET A 550 -19.60 -4.24 -32.25
CA MET A 550 -19.11 -3.97 -30.90
C MET A 550 -18.76 -2.48 -30.70
N VAL A 551 -19.36 -1.86 -29.69
CA VAL A 551 -19.03 -0.48 -29.27
C VAL A 551 -17.79 -0.51 -28.38
N GLU A 552 -16.79 0.31 -28.70
CA GLU A 552 -15.55 0.43 -27.94
C GLU A 552 -15.52 1.76 -27.17
N LYS A 553 -14.73 1.81 -26.10
CA LYS A 553 -14.42 3.08 -25.42
C LYS A 553 -13.78 4.03 -26.45
N HIS A 554 -14.36 5.21 -26.63
CA HIS A 554 -13.94 6.25 -27.58
C HIS A 554 -14.21 6.00 -29.07
N LYS A 555 -14.82 4.86 -29.46
CA LYS A 555 -15.31 4.62 -30.84
C LYS A 555 -16.80 4.31 -30.81
N SER A 556 -17.63 5.34 -30.93
CA SER A 556 -19.08 5.16 -31.02
C SER A 556 -19.45 4.56 -32.37
N LYS A 557 -20.27 3.51 -32.35
CA LYS A 557 -20.94 2.95 -33.52
C LYS A 557 -22.44 3.18 -33.37
N SER A 558 -23.11 3.51 -34.47
CA SER A 558 -24.56 3.67 -34.43
C SER A 558 -25.20 2.30 -34.18
N PRO A 559 -26.08 2.14 -33.17
CA PRO A 559 -26.84 0.90 -32.96
C PRO A 559 -27.64 0.48 -34.20
N MET A 560 -28.03 1.44 -35.05
CA MET A 560 -28.76 1.18 -36.30
C MET A 560 -27.93 0.43 -37.34
N ASN A 561 -26.60 0.45 -37.23
CA ASN A 561 -25.75 -0.35 -38.12
C ASN A 561 -25.94 -1.84 -37.85
N MET A 562 -26.12 -2.24 -36.59
CA MET A 562 -26.39 -3.64 -36.22
C MET A 562 -27.73 -4.11 -36.79
N VAL A 563 -28.77 -3.25 -36.70
CA VAL A 563 -30.10 -3.55 -37.23
C VAL A 563 -30.08 -3.69 -38.76
N LYS A 564 -29.31 -2.84 -39.46
CA LYS A 564 -29.18 -2.91 -40.93
C LYS A 564 -28.49 -4.18 -41.43
N LEU A 565 -27.67 -4.81 -40.60
CA LEU A 565 -26.96 -6.05 -40.93
C LEU A 565 -27.82 -7.30 -40.69
N CYS A 566 -28.97 -7.15 -40.03
CA CYS A 566 -29.88 -8.26 -39.79
C CYS A 566 -30.60 -8.69 -41.09
N ASP A 567 -30.79 -10.00 -41.22
CA ASP A 567 -31.61 -10.62 -42.24
C ASP A 567 -33.06 -10.69 -41.74
N GLN A 568 -33.94 -9.93 -42.39
CA GLN A 568 -35.34 -9.81 -41.98
C GLN A 568 -36.06 -11.17 -41.92
N SER A 569 -35.73 -12.09 -42.84
CA SER A 569 -36.36 -13.42 -42.85
C SER A 569 -36.03 -14.23 -41.60
N LYS A 570 -34.80 -14.09 -41.09
CA LYS A 570 -34.34 -14.75 -39.86
C LYS A 570 -34.88 -14.06 -38.61
N VAL A 571 -35.03 -12.74 -38.65
CA VAL A 571 -35.68 -11.98 -37.57
C VAL A 571 -37.13 -12.43 -37.41
N ASP A 572 -37.87 -12.60 -38.52
CA ASP A 572 -39.26 -13.08 -38.49
C ASP A 572 -39.34 -14.52 -37.94
N GLU A 573 -38.43 -15.42 -38.33
CA GLU A 573 -38.33 -16.78 -37.78
C GLU A 573 -38.06 -16.78 -36.26
N LEU A 574 -37.20 -15.87 -35.78
CA LEU A 574 -36.93 -15.70 -34.35
C LEU A 574 -38.15 -15.20 -33.59
N ILE A 575 -38.89 -14.23 -34.14
CA ILE A 575 -40.13 -13.72 -33.54
C ILE A 575 -41.16 -14.85 -33.41
N VAL A 576 -41.38 -15.63 -34.47
CA VAL A 576 -42.32 -16.76 -34.45
C VAL A 576 -41.91 -17.80 -33.41
N SER A 577 -40.62 -18.13 -33.35
CA SER A 577 -40.10 -19.14 -32.43
C SER A 577 -40.13 -18.71 -30.96
N LEU A 578 -39.90 -17.42 -30.67
CA LEU A 578 -40.01 -16.89 -29.30
C LEU A 578 -41.44 -16.84 -28.78
N ASN A 579 -42.42 -16.71 -29.68
CA ASN A 579 -43.84 -16.76 -29.33
C ASN A 579 -44.40 -18.20 -29.26
N SER A 580 -43.59 -19.20 -29.60
CA SER A 580 -43.93 -20.63 -29.49
C SER A 580 -43.61 -21.16 -28.08
N PRO A 581 -44.41 -22.09 -27.51
CA PRO A 581 -44.11 -22.72 -26.21
C PRO A 581 -42.78 -23.48 -26.18
N ASP A 582 -42.24 -23.88 -27.34
CA ASP A 582 -40.94 -24.54 -27.47
C ASP A 582 -39.74 -23.56 -27.48
N GLY A 583 -40.01 -22.25 -27.55
CA GLY A 583 -39.01 -21.18 -27.56
C GLY A 583 -37.98 -21.30 -28.70
N LEU A 584 -36.73 -20.91 -28.42
CA LEU A 584 -35.63 -20.97 -29.40
C LEU A 584 -35.27 -22.40 -29.85
N LYS A 585 -35.79 -23.45 -29.19
CA LYS A 585 -35.54 -24.85 -29.59
C LYS A 585 -36.24 -25.24 -30.89
N ALA A 586 -37.25 -24.47 -31.32
CA ALA A 586 -37.97 -24.68 -32.58
C ALA A 586 -37.28 -24.02 -33.79
N THR A 587 -36.23 -23.21 -33.58
CA THR A 587 -35.54 -22.48 -34.66
C THR A 587 -34.62 -23.39 -35.46
N SER A 588 -34.54 -23.16 -36.77
CA SER A 588 -33.58 -23.82 -37.67
C SER A 588 -32.23 -23.06 -37.75
N LEU A 589 -32.18 -21.88 -37.13
CA LEU A 589 -31.07 -20.95 -37.17
C LEU A 589 -29.88 -21.43 -36.32
N LYS A 590 -28.67 -21.16 -36.82
CA LYS A 590 -27.43 -21.44 -36.10
C LYS A 590 -27.12 -20.36 -35.07
N TRP A 591 -26.38 -20.70 -34.00
CA TRP A 591 -26.01 -19.75 -32.92
C TRP A 591 -25.44 -18.42 -33.41
N GLN A 592 -24.51 -18.43 -34.36
CA GLN A 592 -23.95 -17.20 -34.92
C GLN A 592 -24.98 -16.34 -35.68
N GLU A 593 -26.01 -16.97 -36.27
CA GLU A 593 -27.09 -16.29 -36.97
C GLU A 593 -28.07 -15.70 -35.98
N ILE A 594 -28.35 -16.40 -34.87
CA ILE A 594 -29.12 -15.86 -33.75
C ILE A 594 -28.41 -14.63 -33.19
N CYS A 595 -27.10 -14.72 -32.88
CA CYS A 595 -26.31 -13.60 -32.38
C CYS A 595 -26.28 -12.39 -33.33
N ALA A 596 -26.24 -12.61 -34.65
CA ALA A 596 -26.25 -11.54 -35.64
C ALA A 596 -27.62 -10.86 -35.81
N ASN A 597 -28.72 -11.57 -35.54
CA ASN A 597 -30.09 -11.10 -35.81
C ASN A 597 -30.87 -10.66 -34.56
N ILE A 598 -30.39 -10.97 -33.35
CA ILE A 598 -30.95 -10.45 -32.09
C ILE A 598 -31.15 -8.91 -32.12
N PRO A 599 -30.23 -8.08 -32.64
CA PRO A 599 -30.44 -6.63 -32.66
C PRO A 599 -31.69 -6.21 -33.45
N GLY A 600 -31.97 -6.86 -34.58
CA GLY A 600 -33.16 -6.63 -35.40
C GLY A 600 -34.45 -7.06 -34.70
N LEU A 601 -34.41 -8.22 -34.02
CA LEU A 601 -35.50 -8.70 -33.16
C LEU A 601 -35.83 -7.68 -32.05
N LEU A 602 -34.81 -7.21 -31.32
CA LEU A 602 -34.97 -6.23 -30.24
C LEU A 602 -35.52 -4.88 -30.74
N TYR A 603 -35.14 -4.49 -31.96
CA TYR A 603 -35.65 -3.27 -32.60
C TYR A 603 -37.13 -3.38 -32.99
N GLN A 604 -37.58 -4.54 -33.48
CA GLN A 604 -38.97 -4.76 -33.91
C GLN A 604 -39.92 -4.99 -32.74
N GLU A 605 -39.47 -5.67 -31.68
CA GLU A 605 -40.27 -5.95 -30.49
C GLU A 605 -40.02 -4.93 -29.36
N MET A 606 -39.65 -3.68 -29.66
CA MET A 606 -39.23 -2.65 -28.68
C MET A 606 -40.15 -2.51 -27.43
N ASN A 607 -41.44 -2.81 -27.53
CA ASN A 607 -42.38 -2.78 -26.40
C ASN A 607 -42.38 -4.05 -25.51
N LYS A 608 -42.02 -5.24 -26.03
CA LYS A 608 -41.80 -6.47 -25.23
C LYS A 608 -40.34 -6.65 -24.80
N THR A 609 -39.45 -5.83 -25.36
CA THR A 609 -38.00 -5.97 -25.26
C THR A 609 -37.41 -5.50 -23.93
N MET A 610 -38.09 -4.64 -23.15
CA MET A 610 -37.62 -4.32 -21.79
C MET A 610 -37.49 -5.61 -20.96
N ASP A 611 -38.47 -6.51 -21.02
CA ASP A 611 -38.47 -7.74 -20.24
C ASP A 611 -37.37 -8.74 -20.69
N ILE A 612 -37.03 -8.76 -21.98
CA ILE A 612 -35.95 -9.60 -22.53
C ILE A 612 -34.58 -9.00 -22.23
N VAL A 613 -34.43 -7.67 -22.27
CA VAL A 613 -33.21 -6.99 -21.81
C VAL A 613 -33.02 -7.22 -20.31
N PHE A 614 -34.09 -7.17 -19.50
CA PHE A 614 -34.08 -7.51 -18.08
C PHE A 614 -33.72 -8.98 -17.80
N ALA A 615 -34.08 -9.90 -18.70
CA ALA A 615 -33.79 -11.33 -18.56
C ALA A 615 -32.37 -11.73 -19.05
N ILE A 616 -31.90 -11.15 -20.16
CA ILE A 616 -30.57 -11.41 -20.73
C ILE A 616 -29.48 -10.66 -19.95
N MET A 617 -29.78 -9.45 -19.49
CA MET A 617 -28.90 -8.66 -18.64
C MET A 617 -29.38 -8.79 -17.21
N HIS A 618 -28.92 -9.83 -16.52
CA HIS A 618 -28.89 -9.88 -15.05
C HIS A 618 -27.90 -8.81 -14.51
N LEU A 619 -28.09 -7.56 -14.92
CA LEU A 619 -27.40 -6.38 -14.45
C LEU A 619 -28.01 -6.03 -13.10
N ASP A 620 -27.15 -6.00 -12.10
CA ASP A 620 -27.34 -5.32 -10.84
C ASP A 620 -27.89 -3.90 -11.10
N ILE A 621 -29.22 -3.76 -10.95
CA ILE A 621 -29.97 -2.52 -11.21
C ILE A 621 -29.35 -1.38 -10.40
N GLU A 622 -28.81 -1.67 -9.21
CA GLU A 622 -28.15 -0.69 -8.36
C GLU A 622 -26.91 -0.11 -9.05
N ARG A 623 -26.06 -0.94 -9.65
CA ARG A 623 -24.85 -0.49 -10.35
C ARG A 623 -25.15 0.23 -11.66
N CYS A 624 -26.12 -0.23 -12.45
CA CYS A 624 -26.52 0.47 -13.67
C CYS A 624 -27.16 1.82 -13.37
N THR A 625 -28.00 1.89 -12.33
CA THR A 625 -28.59 3.14 -11.86
C THR A 625 -27.51 4.08 -11.32
N THR A 626 -26.52 3.54 -10.61
CA THR A 626 -25.37 4.31 -10.13
C THR A 626 -24.53 4.84 -11.29
N ALA A 627 -24.23 4.05 -12.31
CA ALA A 627 -23.47 4.49 -13.50
C ALA A 627 -24.24 5.51 -14.33
N LEU A 628 -25.56 5.32 -14.49
CA LEU A 628 -26.44 6.28 -15.15
C LEU A 628 -26.46 7.63 -14.43
N LEU A 629 -26.61 7.62 -13.10
CA LEU A 629 -26.68 8.82 -12.26
C LEU A 629 -25.32 9.51 -12.06
N SER A 630 -24.23 8.76 -11.99
CA SER A 630 -22.89 9.30 -11.67
C SER A 630 -22.05 9.65 -12.90
N GLN A 631 -22.29 9.03 -14.05
CA GLN A 631 -21.45 9.20 -15.24
C GLN A 631 -22.23 9.73 -16.44
N LEU A 632 -23.38 9.13 -16.75
CA LEU A 632 -24.11 9.45 -17.97
C LEU A 632 -24.92 10.75 -17.85
N ILE A 633 -25.69 10.90 -16.77
CA ILE A 633 -26.53 12.07 -16.52
C ILE A 633 -25.71 13.36 -16.35
N PRO A 634 -24.58 13.38 -15.61
CA PRO A 634 -23.72 14.56 -15.54
C PRO A 634 -23.15 14.97 -16.90
N MET A 635 -22.72 14.01 -17.74
CA MET A 635 -22.27 14.31 -19.11
C MET A 635 -23.41 14.88 -19.97
N MET A 636 -24.62 14.33 -19.87
CA MET A 636 -25.78 14.82 -20.62
C MET A 636 -26.25 16.20 -20.16
N LEU A 637 -26.09 16.53 -18.87
CA LEU A 637 -26.42 17.84 -18.31
C LEU A 637 -25.34 18.90 -18.63
N LEU A 638 -24.07 18.51 -18.70
CA LEU A 638 -22.97 19.40 -19.08
C LEU A 638 -22.91 19.68 -20.59
N ASN A 639 -23.39 18.76 -21.43
CA ASN A 639 -23.51 18.95 -22.89
C ASN A 639 -24.70 19.82 -23.32
N LYS A 640 -25.40 20.50 -22.40
CA LYS A 640 -26.41 21.52 -22.75
C LYS A 640 -25.86 22.97 -22.70
N LEU A 641 -24.56 23.15 -22.48
CA LEU A 641 -23.91 24.48 -22.46
C LEU A 641 -22.81 24.66 -23.52
N GLN A 642 -22.81 23.83 -24.57
CA GLN A 642 -22.21 24.12 -25.88
C GLN A 642 -23.29 23.88 -26.93
#